data_AF-A0A9E3DTG5-F1
#
_entry.id   AF-A0A9E3DTG5-F1
#
_cell.length_a   1.000
_cell.length_b   1.000
_cell.length_c   1.000
_cell.angle_alpha   90.00
_cell.angle_beta   90.00
_cell.angle_gamma   90.00
#
_symmetry.space_group_name_H-M   'P 1'
#
loop_
_entity.id
_entity.type
_entity.pdbx_description
1 polymer ?
#
loop_
_entity_poly.entity_id
_entity_poly.type
_entity_poly.pdbx_seq_one_letter_code
_entity_poly.pdbx_strand_id
1 'polypeptide(L)'
;MQGRLRFRLSVSWWLALLVSLLLTLIALSPSAASAATAAQCTNDVTFGLIEATTTGCLNQVSPGTWQTTDTVNLNGIPLTPAPHTELVLTSPTPSSPGGRLSVKATFVVAGVKFDGGLLNWDLPAGGKGEEKNVVSTGKLNGEKLFGFPISGSAEIRIGWDARNNLRYFKFIANLALPSIFKNGPEQGAGGLTATVGLRVDSAGVHADAVKAEVSNAYIGTLQVKSLCLSFVAAGSTTTPCSPPLHGAEPLLTCESPGNVDRWDGSAEIVLPTADKPEIGVWAGVQNGMFSYAGGQATHLGQSVPLATGVYLDNVGLALCVTPPPIKFKGAMGIGVGPAINGSSPVTINGSIEYDDTNPWLIEARGNVELFGYRVADGFISYRSDNTIDFGFHANLDFKVVSLEASLSGWVEARNPFRFNVDGSGRICVLSVACLGGEVTASSEGLAACITIMEGDVWTYVKDPDWAWYALWRAHWELRHWRLRAGAGIHWSGGGVQLMGDSCDVGPYRAAKSAQASAAGVYSMQVAPGSTALTLQAQGKFAAPGLVLISPNGTRYASPRDAAKIVENRDMFAKDPQNHTTDVMIANPQAGLWRIRADRGSTITGVRQASVDPTPTVDAGVGGSGDHRILGYTFQPQPQHSTRFVEDGPKYEQELGTATGGRCRLVKYIHPDPPRCGEIHFTPAPGPAGVRQIYAITTMNGEITDKQLVATYDAPAEPEPSMVPELLVQRVPDGITISFKPSGAPIQTAKPIDYNIDVNLTDGRELLEVLPSRDHKITITNVASTVGAQVRIAGMREDDTQGRTRAVILAPEKLGAFS
;
A
#
# COMPACT_ATOMS: atom_id res chain seq x y z
N MET A 1 -39.19 59.93 19.37
CA MET A 1 -37.75 60.22 19.15
C MET A 1 -37.03 58.91 18.83
N GLN A 2 -36.04 58.98 17.92
CA GLN A 2 -34.90 58.09 17.67
C GLN A 2 -34.88 56.59 18.09
N GLY A 3 -34.65 55.73 17.08
CA GLY A 3 -33.51 54.77 17.05
C GLY A 3 -33.72 53.34 17.60
N ARG A 4 -33.12 52.29 17.02
CA ARG A 4 -32.31 52.18 15.77
C ARG A 4 -32.17 50.71 15.31
N LEU A 5 -31.87 50.51 14.01
CA LEU A 5 -31.23 49.32 13.37
C LEU A 5 -32.02 48.00 13.09
N ARG A 6 -32.87 48.08 12.05
CA ARG A 6 -32.90 47.29 10.78
C ARG A 6 -32.47 45.80 10.70
N PHE A 7 -33.31 45.03 9.98
CA PHE A 7 -32.94 43.85 9.16
C PHE A 7 -33.92 43.65 7.97
N ARG A 8 -33.55 42.81 6.98
CA ARG A 8 -34.36 42.11 5.91
C ARG A 8 -34.84 42.82 4.61
N LEU A 9 -34.32 42.31 3.48
CA LEU A 9 -34.97 41.53 2.37
C LEU A 9 -36.35 41.89 1.75
N SER A 10 -36.39 41.94 0.40
CA SER A 10 -37.44 41.56 -0.62
C SER A 10 -37.36 42.54 -1.84
N VAL A 11 -37.29 42.17 -3.13
CA VAL A 11 -38.11 41.34 -4.08
C VAL A 11 -39.29 42.09 -4.75
N SER A 12 -39.43 41.91 -6.10
CA SER A 12 -40.48 42.38 -7.07
C SER A 12 -40.59 43.91 -7.32
N TRP A 13 -41.10 44.49 -8.43
CA TRP A 13 -42.24 44.24 -9.37
C TRP A 13 -41.80 44.55 -10.86
N TRP A 14 -42.39 44.09 -11.99
CA TRP A 14 -43.76 44.22 -12.60
C TRP A 14 -44.27 45.69 -12.78
N LEU A 15 -45.04 46.12 -13.80
CA LEU A 15 -45.30 45.75 -15.23
C LEU A 15 -46.15 46.90 -15.87
N ALA A 16 -46.27 46.96 -17.20
CA ALA A 16 -47.39 47.54 -18.00
C ALA A 16 -47.52 49.06 -18.36
N LEU A 17 -47.56 49.30 -19.68
CA LEU A 17 -48.41 50.20 -20.52
C LEU A 17 -48.71 51.69 -20.16
N LEU A 18 -48.40 52.58 -21.13
CA LEU A 18 -49.20 53.71 -21.69
C LEU A 18 -48.40 54.30 -22.90
N VAL A 19 -48.82 54.17 -24.17
CA VAL A 19 -49.82 54.97 -24.94
C VAL A 19 -49.35 56.39 -25.36
N SER A 20 -49.14 56.56 -26.68
CA SER A 20 -49.36 57.74 -27.58
C SER A 20 -49.07 59.18 -27.09
N LEU A 21 -48.49 60.11 -27.88
CA LEU A 21 -49.02 60.62 -29.16
C LEU A 21 -48.14 61.76 -29.79
N LEU A 22 -47.84 61.71 -31.11
CA LEU A 22 -47.44 62.79 -32.08
C LEU A 22 -46.27 63.78 -31.71
N LEU A 23 -45.59 64.54 -32.60
CA LEU A 23 -45.85 65.06 -33.97
C LEU A 23 -44.53 65.53 -34.65
N THR A 24 -44.26 65.27 -35.94
CA THR A 24 -43.60 66.18 -36.93
C THR A 24 -43.45 65.57 -38.34
N LEU A 25 -43.20 66.42 -39.36
CA LEU A 25 -43.51 66.19 -40.79
C LEU A 25 -42.30 65.94 -41.71
N ILE A 26 -42.53 65.12 -42.74
CA ILE A 26 -42.13 65.25 -44.18
C ILE A 26 -40.65 65.53 -44.54
N ALA A 27 -40.03 64.59 -45.26
CA ALA A 27 -39.41 64.83 -46.59
C ALA A 27 -39.07 63.50 -47.31
N LEU A 28 -39.19 63.47 -48.65
CA LEU A 28 -38.84 62.30 -49.48
C LEU A 28 -37.35 62.25 -49.84
N SER A 29 -36.81 61.04 -49.97
CA SER A 29 -35.61 60.71 -50.77
C SER A 29 -35.66 59.21 -51.16
N PRO A 30 -35.01 58.80 -52.26
CA PRO A 30 -35.53 57.71 -53.11
C PRO A 30 -35.15 56.31 -52.67
N SER A 31 -35.87 55.34 -53.24
CA SER A 31 -35.64 53.90 -53.13
C SER A 31 -34.19 53.51 -53.41
N ALA A 32 -33.45 53.17 -52.36
CA ALA A 32 -32.31 52.26 -52.50
C ALA A 32 -32.89 50.86 -52.78
N ALA A 33 -32.80 50.41 -54.03
CA ALA A 33 -32.98 49.00 -54.33
C ALA A 33 -32.00 48.22 -53.44
N SER A 34 -32.47 47.24 -52.67
CA SER A 34 -31.57 46.27 -52.05
C SER A 34 -30.88 45.53 -53.17
N ALA A 35 -29.62 45.90 -53.43
CA ALA A 35 -28.74 45.10 -54.26
C ALA A 35 -28.77 43.68 -53.69
N ALA A 36 -29.09 42.71 -54.54
CA ALA A 36 -28.87 41.32 -54.20
C ALA A 36 -27.37 41.17 -53.92
N THR A 37 -27.01 41.11 -52.65
CA THR A 37 -25.64 40.78 -52.22
C THR A 37 -25.32 39.45 -52.86
N ALA A 38 -24.33 39.43 -53.75
CA ALA A 38 -23.86 38.19 -54.35
C ALA A 38 -23.58 37.21 -53.22
N ALA A 39 -24.25 36.04 -53.26
CA ALA A 39 -24.15 35.05 -52.21
C ALA A 39 -22.67 34.73 -52.00
N GLN A 40 -22.15 35.01 -50.80
CA GLN A 40 -20.73 34.80 -50.54
C GLN A 40 -20.49 33.29 -50.56
N CYS A 41 -19.76 32.85 -51.58
CA CYS A 41 -19.37 31.47 -51.75
C CYS A 41 -18.27 31.15 -50.74
N THR A 42 -18.45 30.06 -49.99
CA THR A 42 -17.39 29.44 -49.20
C THR A 42 -17.32 27.96 -49.53
N ASN A 43 -16.15 27.35 -49.30
CA ASN A 43 -15.94 25.91 -49.49
C ASN A 43 -15.94 25.17 -48.15
N ASP A 44 -15.88 25.91 -47.04
CA ASP A 44 -15.96 25.41 -45.67
C ASP A 44 -16.88 26.27 -44.78
N VAL A 45 -17.57 25.61 -43.85
CA VAL A 45 -18.38 26.24 -42.79
C VAL A 45 -18.18 25.41 -41.52
N THR A 46 -17.77 26.05 -40.42
CA THR A 46 -17.60 25.38 -39.13
C THR A 46 -18.28 26.15 -37.99
N PHE A 47 -18.94 25.43 -37.08
CA PHE A 47 -19.50 25.99 -35.84
C PHE A 47 -19.78 24.88 -34.82
N GLY A 48 -19.39 25.07 -33.55
CA GLY A 48 -19.58 24.07 -32.49
C GLY A 48 -19.03 22.69 -32.90
N LEU A 49 -19.89 21.68 -32.89
CA LEU A 49 -19.61 20.29 -33.31
C LEU A 49 -19.67 20.06 -34.82
N ILE A 50 -19.89 21.10 -35.64
CA ILE A 50 -20.09 21.01 -37.10
C ILE A 50 -18.88 21.49 -37.89
N GLU A 51 -18.50 20.70 -38.89
CA GLU A 51 -17.61 21.03 -39.99
C GLU A 51 -18.23 20.51 -41.29
N ALA A 52 -18.56 21.43 -42.19
CA ALA A 52 -19.11 21.17 -43.51
C ALA A 52 -18.09 21.66 -44.55
N THR A 53 -17.68 20.80 -45.46
CA THR A 53 -16.72 21.12 -46.53
C THR A 53 -17.25 20.67 -47.88
N THR A 54 -16.90 21.37 -48.96
CA THR A 54 -17.27 20.99 -50.33
C THR A 54 -16.19 21.38 -51.34
N THR A 55 -16.11 20.66 -52.44
CA THR A 55 -15.31 21.05 -53.62
C THR A 55 -16.03 22.04 -54.51
N GLY A 56 -17.36 22.16 -54.36
CA GLY A 56 -18.21 23.13 -55.05
C GLY A 56 -18.36 24.41 -54.24
N CYS A 57 -19.58 24.86 -54.02
CA CYS A 57 -19.87 26.11 -53.33
C CYS A 57 -21.00 26.01 -52.30
N LEU A 58 -20.74 26.40 -51.05
CA LEU A 58 -21.75 26.72 -50.03
C LEU A 58 -22.12 28.21 -50.17
N ASN A 59 -23.21 28.49 -50.88
CA ASN A 59 -23.67 29.86 -51.13
C ASN A 59 -24.34 30.42 -49.87
N GLN A 60 -23.80 31.49 -49.29
CA GLN A 60 -24.47 32.18 -48.19
C GLN A 60 -25.66 32.99 -48.71
N VAL A 61 -26.88 32.50 -48.48
CA VAL A 61 -28.13 33.13 -48.94
C VAL A 61 -28.72 34.11 -47.93
N SER A 62 -28.33 34.00 -46.66
CA SER A 62 -28.58 34.98 -45.61
C SER A 62 -27.51 34.85 -44.51
N PRO A 63 -27.32 35.84 -43.63
CA PRO A 63 -26.37 35.73 -42.52
C PRO A 63 -26.63 34.47 -41.69
N GLY A 64 -25.64 33.58 -41.63
CA GLY A 64 -25.74 32.31 -40.93
C GLY A 64 -26.53 31.20 -41.65
N THR A 65 -26.91 31.35 -42.93
CA THR A 65 -27.56 30.28 -43.72
C THR A 65 -26.86 30.08 -45.06
N TRP A 66 -26.48 28.83 -45.34
CA TRP A 66 -25.80 28.41 -46.56
C TRP A 66 -26.63 27.38 -47.33
N GLN A 67 -26.61 27.45 -48.66
CA GLN A 67 -27.31 26.53 -49.56
C GLN A 67 -26.37 25.99 -50.63
N THR A 68 -26.55 24.73 -51.02
CA THR A 68 -25.84 24.13 -52.15
C THR A 68 -26.57 22.95 -52.77
N THR A 69 -26.27 22.70 -54.05
CA THR A 69 -26.62 21.45 -54.77
C THR A 69 -25.42 20.50 -54.87
N ASP A 70 -24.22 20.95 -54.49
CA ASP A 70 -23.00 20.16 -54.49
C ASP A 70 -22.98 19.15 -53.34
N THR A 71 -22.09 18.16 -53.43
CA THR A 71 -21.85 17.25 -52.30
C THR A 71 -21.13 17.99 -51.18
N VAL A 72 -21.66 17.89 -49.97
CA VAL A 72 -21.04 18.43 -48.75
C VAL A 72 -20.55 17.28 -47.90
N ASN A 73 -19.26 17.27 -47.59
CA ASN A 73 -18.70 16.39 -46.58
C ASN A 73 -18.91 17.04 -45.20
N LEU A 74 -19.86 16.50 -44.43
CA LEU A 74 -20.26 16.95 -43.11
C LEU A 74 -19.65 15.99 -42.07
N ASN A 75 -18.69 16.46 -41.27
CA ASN A 75 -17.93 15.66 -40.29
C ASN A 75 -17.51 14.26 -40.83
N GLY A 76 -17.03 14.17 -42.07
CA GLY A 76 -16.63 12.90 -42.71
C GLY A 76 -17.71 12.19 -43.53
N ILE A 77 -19.00 12.55 -43.39
CA ILE A 77 -20.09 11.94 -44.17
C ILE A 77 -20.36 12.76 -45.43
N PRO A 78 -20.20 12.19 -46.65
CA PRO A 78 -20.61 12.86 -47.88
C PRO A 78 -22.13 12.86 -48.02
N LEU A 79 -22.72 14.05 -48.02
CA LEU A 79 -24.14 14.31 -48.26
C LEU A 79 -24.30 14.94 -49.64
N THR A 80 -24.76 14.13 -50.61
CA THR A 80 -25.11 14.59 -51.95
C THR A 80 -26.61 14.89 -52.01
N PRO A 81 -27.04 16.14 -52.27
CA PRO A 81 -28.45 16.47 -52.47
C PRO A 81 -29.06 15.65 -53.62
N ALA A 82 -30.29 15.20 -53.43
CA ALA A 82 -31.05 14.53 -54.49
C ALA A 82 -31.35 15.51 -55.64
N PRO A 83 -31.52 15.02 -56.89
CA PRO A 83 -31.81 15.88 -58.04
C PRO A 83 -32.96 16.86 -57.79
N HIS A 84 -32.74 18.13 -58.14
CA HIS A 84 -33.66 19.25 -57.92
C HIS A 84 -33.97 19.56 -56.43
N THR A 85 -33.06 19.20 -55.52
CA THR A 85 -33.10 19.62 -54.11
C THR A 85 -31.75 20.18 -53.67
N GLU A 86 -31.75 20.89 -52.55
CA GLU A 86 -30.59 21.55 -51.97
C GLU A 86 -30.32 21.05 -50.55
N LEU A 87 -29.05 21.12 -50.13
CA LEU A 87 -28.67 21.10 -48.73
C LEU A 87 -28.73 22.53 -48.19
N VAL A 88 -29.44 22.72 -47.08
CA VAL A 88 -29.51 23.97 -46.32
C VAL A 88 -28.84 23.74 -44.97
N LEU A 89 -27.82 24.54 -44.66
CA LEU A 89 -27.14 24.54 -43.36
C LEU A 89 -27.37 25.89 -42.69
N THR A 90 -27.79 25.88 -41.42
CA THR A 90 -28.02 27.09 -40.62
C THR A 90 -27.18 27.07 -39.35
N SER A 91 -26.50 28.16 -39.05
CA SER A 91 -25.69 28.35 -37.84
C SER A 91 -26.54 28.36 -36.56
N PRO A 92 -25.93 28.28 -35.37
CA PRO A 92 -26.64 28.31 -34.08
C PRO A 92 -27.57 29.52 -33.93
N THR A 93 -28.75 29.27 -33.38
CA THR A 93 -29.75 30.28 -32.98
C THR A 93 -30.31 29.95 -31.60
N PRO A 94 -30.99 30.88 -30.89
CA PRO A 94 -31.60 30.57 -29.59
C PRO A 94 -32.60 29.41 -29.59
N SER A 95 -33.23 29.12 -30.74
CA SER A 95 -34.16 28.00 -30.91
C SER A 95 -33.51 26.71 -31.42
N SER A 96 -32.35 26.80 -32.08
CA SER A 96 -31.54 25.66 -32.54
C SER A 96 -30.07 25.90 -32.16
N PRO A 97 -29.66 25.64 -30.90
CA PRO A 97 -28.41 26.14 -30.34
C PRO A 97 -27.13 25.44 -30.83
N GLY A 98 -27.24 24.35 -31.61
CA GLY A 98 -26.14 23.78 -32.40
C GLY A 98 -26.25 24.01 -33.90
N GLY A 99 -27.26 24.75 -34.36
CA GLY A 99 -27.60 24.93 -35.77
C GLY A 99 -28.64 23.92 -36.29
N ARG A 100 -28.87 23.91 -37.60
CA ARG A 100 -29.83 23.01 -38.27
C ARG A 100 -29.30 22.59 -39.65
N LEU A 101 -29.54 21.34 -40.03
CA LEU A 101 -29.30 20.80 -41.35
C LEU A 101 -30.62 20.35 -41.98
N SER A 102 -30.91 20.76 -43.21
CA SER A 102 -32.02 20.25 -44.01
C SER A 102 -31.52 19.81 -45.39
N VAL A 103 -31.62 18.53 -45.71
CA VAL A 103 -31.23 17.99 -47.03
C VAL A 103 -32.04 16.75 -47.38
N LYS A 104 -32.38 16.57 -48.65
CA LYS A 104 -32.86 15.27 -49.15
C LYS A 104 -31.68 14.51 -49.75
N ALA A 105 -31.12 13.55 -49.02
CA ALA A 105 -29.91 12.83 -49.44
C ALA A 105 -29.94 11.36 -49.01
N THR A 106 -29.42 10.50 -49.88
CA THR A 106 -29.08 9.12 -49.57
C THR A 106 -27.57 9.05 -49.34
N PHE A 107 -27.13 8.45 -48.24
CA PHE A 107 -25.70 8.32 -47.92
C PHE A 107 -25.38 6.91 -47.40
N VAL A 108 -24.11 6.54 -47.41
CA VAL A 108 -23.63 5.21 -46.98
C VAL A 108 -22.57 5.38 -45.91
N VAL A 109 -22.72 4.69 -44.78
CA VAL A 109 -21.71 4.62 -43.71
C VAL A 109 -21.36 3.16 -43.48
N ALA A 110 -20.08 2.79 -43.58
CA ALA A 110 -19.60 1.42 -43.35
C ALA A 110 -20.33 0.32 -44.17
N GLY A 111 -20.83 0.67 -45.36
CA GLY A 111 -21.63 -0.22 -46.22
C GLY A 111 -23.13 -0.25 -45.92
N VAL A 112 -23.59 0.38 -44.82
CA VAL A 112 -25.00 0.55 -44.47
C VAL A 112 -25.58 1.74 -45.25
N LYS A 113 -26.65 1.50 -46.01
CA LYS A 113 -27.32 2.53 -46.81
C LYS A 113 -28.42 3.22 -45.99
N PHE A 114 -28.33 4.55 -45.89
CA PHE A 114 -29.34 5.40 -45.29
C PHE A 114 -30.17 6.03 -46.39
N ASP A 115 -31.34 5.44 -46.66
CA ASP A 115 -32.34 6.05 -47.55
C ASP A 115 -33.05 7.22 -46.85
N GLY A 116 -32.33 8.34 -46.79
CA GLY A 116 -32.87 9.61 -46.32
C GLY A 116 -33.92 10.14 -47.28
N GLY A 117 -35.14 10.28 -46.76
CA GLY A 117 -36.12 11.23 -47.30
C GLY A 117 -35.63 12.67 -47.07
N LEU A 118 -36.53 13.57 -46.68
CA LEU A 118 -36.07 14.87 -46.18
C LEU A 118 -35.44 14.67 -44.78
N LEU A 119 -34.11 14.73 -44.69
CA LEU A 119 -33.39 14.84 -43.44
C LEU A 119 -33.54 16.28 -42.96
N ASN A 120 -34.08 16.47 -41.76
CA ASN A 120 -34.17 17.77 -41.11
C ASN A 120 -33.69 17.60 -39.66
N TRP A 121 -32.42 17.89 -39.40
CA TRP A 121 -31.74 17.64 -38.14
C TRP A 121 -31.55 18.94 -37.38
N ASP A 122 -32.15 19.05 -36.20
CA ASP A 122 -31.72 20.03 -35.19
C ASP A 122 -30.40 19.53 -34.58
N LEU A 123 -29.33 20.30 -34.80
CA LEU A 123 -27.98 19.91 -34.44
C LEU A 123 -27.74 20.27 -32.96
N PRO A 124 -27.12 19.39 -32.16
CA PRO A 124 -26.91 19.63 -30.74
C PRO A 124 -25.83 20.68 -30.51
N ALA A 125 -26.05 21.57 -29.53
CA ALA A 125 -25.01 22.46 -29.05
C ALA A 125 -23.88 21.66 -28.38
N GLY A 126 -22.63 22.02 -28.67
CA GLY A 126 -21.49 21.48 -27.95
C GLY A 126 -20.15 22.02 -28.40
N GLY A 127 -19.12 21.68 -27.61
CA GLY A 127 -17.74 22.15 -27.78
C GLY A 127 -16.71 21.02 -27.86
N LYS A 128 -15.44 21.41 -27.85
CA LYS A 128 -14.29 20.50 -27.95
C LYS A 128 -14.25 19.57 -26.74
N GLY A 129 -14.16 18.25 -27.00
CA GLY A 129 -14.23 17.19 -25.99
C GLY A 129 -15.63 16.64 -25.72
N GLU A 130 -16.69 17.18 -26.35
CA GLU A 130 -18.06 16.68 -26.16
C GLU A 130 -18.53 15.75 -27.29
N GLU A 131 -19.32 14.75 -26.91
CA GLU A 131 -20.14 13.89 -27.78
C GLU A 131 -21.62 14.13 -27.43
N LYS A 132 -22.48 14.30 -28.43
CA LYS A 132 -23.93 14.56 -28.26
C LYS A 132 -24.75 13.72 -29.24
N ASN A 133 -25.94 13.32 -28.82
CA ASN A 133 -26.88 12.60 -29.68
C ASN A 133 -27.49 13.56 -30.71
N VAL A 134 -27.60 13.11 -31.97
CA VAL A 134 -28.23 13.89 -33.05
C VAL A 134 -29.59 13.29 -33.39
N VAL A 135 -29.62 12.04 -33.88
CA VAL A 135 -30.83 11.42 -34.45
C VAL A 135 -30.84 9.90 -34.24
N SER A 136 -32.02 9.33 -34.02
CA SER A 136 -32.26 7.89 -34.26
C SER A 136 -32.68 7.69 -35.72
N THR A 137 -32.00 6.82 -36.44
CA THR A 137 -32.08 6.64 -37.91
C THR A 137 -33.40 6.04 -38.43
N GLY A 138 -34.41 5.86 -37.56
CA GLY A 138 -35.59 5.06 -37.88
C GLY A 138 -35.25 3.56 -37.93
N LYS A 139 -36.18 2.73 -38.44
CA LYS A 139 -35.92 1.29 -38.61
C LYS A 139 -35.07 1.05 -39.86
N LEU A 140 -33.90 0.44 -39.69
CA LEU A 140 -33.03 0.00 -40.78
C LEU A 140 -33.45 -1.42 -41.19
N ASN A 141 -34.30 -1.53 -42.20
CA ASN A 141 -34.88 -2.81 -42.62
C ASN A 141 -33.97 -3.56 -43.60
N GLY A 142 -33.29 -4.61 -43.14
CA GLY A 142 -32.55 -5.55 -44.00
C GLY A 142 -31.10 -5.16 -44.32
N GLU A 143 -30.70 -3.94 -43.98
CA GLU A 143 -29.31 -3.49 -44.02
C GLU A 143 -28.41 -4.35 -43.12
N LYS A 144 -27.14 -4.51 -43.54
CA LYS A 144 -26.16 -5.35 -42.85
C LYS A 144 -24.90 -4.56 -42.52
N LEU A 145 -24.42 -4.69 -41.28
CA LEU A 145 -23.11 -4.20 -40.86
C LEU A 145 -22.21 -5.41 -40.61
N PHE A 146 -21.04 -5.45 -41.26
CA PHE A 146 -20.10 -6.60 -41.23
C PHE A 146 -20.77 -7.96 -41.54
N GLY A 147 -21.82 -7.96 -42.38
CA GLY A 147 -22.59 -9.16 -42.76
C GLY A 147 -23.74 -9.52 -41.82
N PHE A 148 -23.81 -8.95 -40.61
CA PHE A 148 -24.90 -9.17 -39.66
C PHE A 148 -26.06 -8.20 -39.93
N PRO A 149 -27.33 -8.64 -39.93
CA PRO A 149 -28.47 -7.74 -40.09
C PRO A 149 -28.56 -6.74 -38.93
N ILE A 150 -28.91 -5.48 -39.21
CA ILE A 150 -29.19 -4.51 -38.14
C ILE A 150 -30.58 -4.81 -37.55
N SER A 151 -30.67 -4.83 -36.23
CA SER A 151 -31.90 -5.07 -35.46
C SER A 151 -32.44 -3.75 -34.91
N GLY A 152 -33.58 -3.32 -35.45
CA GLY A 152 -34.28 -2.11 -34.98
C GLY A 152 -33.74 -0.83 -35.62
N SER A 153 -33.31 0.12 -34.79
CA SER A 153 -32.76 1.42 -35.21
C SER A 153 -31.31 1.58 -34.76
N ALA A 154 -30.57 2.38 -35.50
CA ALA A 154 -29.25 2.84 -35.09
C ALA A 154 -29.28 4.31 -34.61
N GLU A 155 -28.42 4.62 -33.65
CA GLU A 155 -28.22 5.95 -33.08
C GLU A 155 -27.04 6.64 -33.78
N ILE A 156 -27.22 7.90 -34.19
CA ILE A 156 -26.14 8.76 -34.68
C ILE A 156 -25.86 9.84 -33.64
N ARG A 157 -24.60 9.90 -33.23
CA ARG A 157 -24.03 10.95 -32.38
C ARG A 157 -23.04 11.78 -33.18
N ILE A 158 -22.75 12.98 -32.68
CA ILE A 158 -21.77 13.90 -33.24
C ILE A 158 -20.86 14.37 -32.12
N GLY A 159 -19.59 14.59 -32.42
CA GLY A 159 -18.63 15.02 -31.41
C GLY A 159 -17.44 15.76 -31.98
N TRP A 160 -16.65 16.32 -31.08
CA TRP A 160 -15.40 17.02 -31.40
C TRP A 160 -14.27 16.49 -30.54
N ASP A 161 -13.34 15.78 -31.17
CA ASP A 161 -12.18 15.17 -30.53
C ASP A 161 -11.22 16.25 -29.99
N ALA A 162 -10.93 16.18 -28.69
CA ALA A 162 -10.05 17.14 -28.03
C ALA A 162 -8.58 17.01 -28.48
N ARG A 163 -8.14 15.81 -28.88
CA ARG A 163 -6.73 15.48 -29.15
C ARG A 163 -6.39 15.78 -30.60
N ASN A 164 -7.11 15.14 -31.52
CA ASN A 164 -6.89 15.26 -32.96
C ASN A 164 -7.52 16.53 -33.54
N ASN A 165 -8.34 17.25 -32.75
CA ASN A 165 -9.10 18.43 -33.16
C ASN A 165 -10.13 18.18 -34.28
N LEU A 166 -10.43 16.90 -34.57
CA LEU A 166 -11.35 16.47 -35.62
C LEU A 166 -12.80 16.45 -35.11
N ARG A 167 -13.74 16.81 -35.99
CA ARG A 167 -15.17 16.63 -35.76
C ARG A 167 -15.66 15.38 -36.46
N TYR A 168 -16.52 14.63 -35.77
CA TYR A 168 -16.88 13.28 -36.18
C TYR A 168 -18.37 12.99 -36.02
N PHE A 169 -18.84 12.01 -36.77
CA PHE A 169 -20.06 11.27 -36.48
C PHE A 169 -19.72 9.91 -35.86
N LYS A 170 -20.55 9.44 -34.94
CA LYS A 170 -20.45 8.11 -34.33
C LYS A 170 -21.76 7.37 -34.49
N PHE A 171 -21.69 6.23 -35.14
CA PHE A 171 -22.81 5.36 -35.48
C PHE A 171 -22.85 4.18 -34.50
N ILE A 172 -23.98 3.99 -33.82
CA ILE A 172 -24.19 2.91 -32.85
C ILE A 172 -25.38 2.08 -33.30
N ALA A 173 -25.16 0.81 -33.63
CA ALA A 173 -26.20 -0.11 -34.12
C ALA A 173 -26.25 -1.41 -33.32
N ASN A 174 -27.46 -1.97 -33.17
CA ASN A 174 -27.65 -3.33 -32.66
C ASN A 174 -27.69 -4.30 -33.84
N LEU A 175 -26.94 -5.39 -33.78
CA LEU A 175 -26.82 -6.39 -34.83
C LEU A 175 -27.51 -7.68 -34.40
N ALA A 176 -28.39 -8.23 -35.22
CA ALA A 176 -29.01 -9.52 -35.00
C ALA A 176 -27.98 -10.65 -35.13
N LEU A 177 -27.86 -11.47 -34.07
CA LEU A 177 -26.94 -12.60 -34.04
C LEU A 177 -27.51 -13.81 -34.80
N PRO A 178 -26.65 -14.79 -35.19
CA PRO A 178 -27.11 -16.00 -35.88
C PRO A 178 -28.11 -16.78 -35.02
N SER A 179 -29.12 -17.37 -35.66
CA SER A 179 -30.27 -18.04 -35.00
C SER A 179 -29.92 -19.29 -34.15
N ILE A 180 -28.65 -19.68 -34.13
CA ILE A 180 -28.10 -20.67 -33.19
C ILE A 180 -28.09 -20.15 -31.75
N PHE A 181 -27.98 -18.83 -31.55
CA PHE A 181 -28.05 -18.17 -30.24
C PHE A 181 -29.50 -17.84 -29.89
N LYS A 182 -29.98 -18.38 -28.76
CA LYS A 182 -31.35 -18.19 -28.28
C LYS A 182 -31.41 -17.66 -26.85
N ASN A 183 -32.47 -16.92 -26.51
CA ASN A 183 -32.77 -16.42 -25.16
C ASN A 183 -33.19 -17.51 -24.14
N GLY A 184 -33.06 -18.79 -24.48
CA GLY A 184 -33.50 -19.92 -23.67
C GLY A 184 -33.24 -21.26 -24.36
N PRO A 185 -33.23 -22.39 -23.61
CA PRO A 185 -32.98 -23.72 -24.16
C PRO A 185 -34.15 -24.27 -24.99
N GLU A 186 -35.34 -23.66 -24.87
CA GLU A 186 -36.53 -24.06 -25.60
C GLU A 186 -36.47 -23.69 -27.08
N GLN A 187 -37.11 -24.50 -27.93
CA GLN A 187 -37.00 -24.35 -29.39
C GLN A 187 -37.54 -23.00 -29.91
N GLY A 188 -38.46 -22.35 -29.19
CA GLY A 188 -39.09 -21.07 -29.55
C GLY A 188 -38.46 -19.80 -28.97
N ALA A 189 -37.36 -19.88 -28.22
CA ALA A 189 -36.73 -18.69 -27.63
C ALA A 189 -36.14 -17.74 -28.69
N GLY A 190 -36.38 -16.43 -28.52
CA GLY A 190 -36.00 -15.39 -29.48
C GLY A 190 -34.49 -15.23 -29.65
N GLY A 191 -34.08 -14.62 -30.77
CA GLY A 191 -32.68 -14.32 -31.08
C GLY A 191 -32.12 -13.13 -30.29
N LEU A 192 -30.80 -13.06 -30.23
CA LEU A 192 -30.04 -12.06 -29.49
C LEU A 192 -29.49 -10.95 -30.39
N THR A 193 -29.09 -9.84 -29.78
CA THR A 193 -28.48 -8.69 -30.46
C THR A 193 -27.18 -8.25 -29.80
N ALA A 194 -26.18 -7.87 -30.59
CA ALA A 194 -24.92 -7.30 -30.13
C ALA A 194 -24.74 -5.86 -30.62
N THR A 195 -24.19 -4.96 -29.81
CA THR A 195 -24.01 -3.55 -30.17
C THR A 195 -22.68 -3.31 -30.91
N VAL A 196 -22.64 -2.39 -31.86
CA VAL A 196 -21.41 -1.98 -32.56
C VAL A 196 -21.37 -0.46 -32.70
N GLY A 197 -20.23 0.14 -32.31
CA GLY A 197 -19.91 1.54 -32.54
C GLY A 197 -18.90 1.71 -33.67
N LEU A 198 -19.11 2.71 -34.53
CA LEU A 198 -18.17 3.13 -35.58
C LEU A 198 -18.08 4.65 -35.62
N ARG A 199 -16.91 5.18 -35.94
CA ARG A 199 -16.69 6.62 -36.14
C ARG A 199 -16.44 6.94 -37.61
N VAL A 200 -16.85 8.13 -38.00
CA VAL A 200 -16.56 8.72 -39.31
C VAL A 200 -16.05 10.14 -39.05
N ASP A 201 -14.90 10.48 -39.60
CA ASP A 201 -14.45 11.87 -39.75
C ASP A 201 -13.75 12.05 -41.11
N SER A 202 -13.00 13.14 -41.29
CA SER A 202 -12.34 13.47 -42.56
C SER A 202 -11.29 12.44 -43.00
N ALA A 203 -10.79 11.57 -42.11
CA ALA A 203 -9.93 10.44 -42.47
C ALA A 203 -10.73 9.21 -42.99
N GLY A 204 -12.05 9.25 -42.91
CA GLY A 204 -12.96 8.18 -43.33
C GLY A 204 -13.55 7.38 -42.16
N VAL A 205 -14.09 6.20 -42.47
CA VAL A 205 -14.70 5.30 -41.48
C VAL A 205 -13.62 4.52 -40.73
N HIS A 206 -13.59 4.66 -39.42
CA HIS A 206 -12.71 3.90 -38.52
C HIS A 206 -13.47 3.47 -37.26
N ALA A 207 -12.99 2.42 -36.59
CA ALA A 207 -13.60 1.96 -35.36
C ALA A 207 -12.97 2.67 -34.16
N ASP A 208 -13.70 3.56 -33.47
CA ASP A 208 -13.27 4.12 -32.18
C ASP A 208 -13.42 3.12 -31.03
N ALA A 209 -14.54 2.38 -31.05
CA ALA A 209 -14.72 1.19 -30.25
C ALA A 209 -15.87 0.32 -30.79
N VAL A 210 -15.60 -0.97 -30.90
CA VAL A 210 -16.60 -2.02 -31.13
C VAL A 210 -16.78 -2.74 -29.80
N LYS A 211 -18.02 -3.10 -29.40
CA LYS A 211 -18.25 -4.01 -28.27
C LYS A 211 -19.48 -4.88 -28.54
N ALA A 212 -19.24 -6.00 -29.22
CA ALA A 212 -20.25 -7.04 -29.34
C ALA A 212 -20.33 -7.81 -28.02
N GLU A 213 -21.51 -7.84 -27.39
CA GLU A 213 -21.75 -8.57 -26.15
C GLU A 213 -23.03 -9.40 -26.27
N VAL A 214 -22.99 -10.58 -25.66
CA VAL A 214 -24.07 -11.55 -25.58
C VAL A 214 -24.14 -12.03 -24.15
N SER A 215 -25.33 -12.05 -23.55
CA SER A 215 -25.54 -12.49 -22.17
C SER A 215 -26.68 -13.49 -22.11
N ASN A 216 -26.51 -14.56 -21.33
CA ASN A 216 -27.52 -15.61 -21.10
C ASN A 216 -28.13 -16.21 -22.38
N ALA A 217 -27.28 -16.54 -23.35
CA ALA A 217 -27.67 -17.26 -24.56
C ALA A 217 -27.66 -18.78 -24.36
N TYR A 218 -28.29 -19.50 -25.27
CA TYR A 218 -28.24 -20.96 -25.35
C TYR A 218 -27.88 -21.40 -26.77
N ILE A 219 -27.00 -22.39 -26.87
CA ILE A 219 -26.68 -23.17 -28.08
C ILE A 219 -27.12 -24.60 -27.80
N GLY A 220 -28.38 -24.92 -28.14
CA GLY A 220 -29.02 -26.16 -27.69
C GLY A 220 -29.16 -26.16 -26.16
N THR A 221 -28.56 -27.14 -25.48
CA THR A 221 -28.52 -27.20 -24.01
C THR A 221 -27.32 -26.50 -23.39
N LEU A 222 -26.30 -26.12 -24.17
CA LEU A 222 -25.15 -25.37 -23.67
C LEU A 222 -25.57 -23.92 -23.39
N GLN A 223 -25.42 -23.46 -22.15
CA GLN A 223 -25.64 -22.06 -21.80
C GLN A 223 -24.36 -21.27 -22.04
N VAL A 224 -24.46 -20.16 -22.77
CA VAL A 224 -23.42 -19.13 -22.90
C VAL A 224 -23.85 -17.98 -21.97
N LYS A 225 -23.29 -17.97 -20.76
CA LYS A 225 -23.60 -17.01 -19.70
C LYS A 225 -23.14 -15.61 -20.09
N SER A 226 -21.94 -15.51 -20.68
CA SER A 226 -21.46 -14.31 -21.37
C SER A 226 -20.61 -14.66 -22.60
N LEU A 227 -20.62 -13.80 -23.62
CA LEU A 227 -19.68 -13.78 -24.73
C LEU A 227 -19.48 -12.33 -25.16
N CYS A 228 -18.24 -11.85 -25.13
CA CYS A 228 -17.90 -10.46 -25.39
C CYS A 228 -16.69 -10.39 -26.33
N LEU A 229 -16.76 -9.50 -27.32
CA LEU A 229 -15.63 -9.10 -28.16
C LEU A 229 -15.64 -7.57 -28.29
N SER A 230 -14.56 -6.92 -27.84
CA SER A 230 -14.37 -5.49 -28.00
C SER A 230 -13.09 -5.13 -28.74
N PHE A 231 -13.17 -4.06 -29.51
CA PHE A 231 -12.05 -3.23 -29.90
C PHE A 231 -12.19 -1.88 -29.22
N VAL A 232 -11.12 -1.29 -28.71
CA VAL A 232 -11.08 0.07 -28.18
C VAL A 232 -9.83 0.74 -28.74
N ALA A 233 -10.00 1.78 -29.55
CA ALA A 233 -8.89 2.53 -30.11
C ALA A 233 -8.21 3.40 -29.05
N ALA A 234 -6.94 3.74 -29.28
CA ALA A 234 -6.13 4.57 -28.39
C ALA A 234 -6.81 5.91 -28.05
N GLY A 235 -7.28 6.01 -26.80
CA GLY A 235 -7.90 7.23 -26.27
C GLY A 235 -9.43 7.30 -26.35
N SER A 236 -10.08 6.24 -26.83
CA SER A 236 -11.52 6.00 -26.67
C SER A 236 -11.88 5.78 -25.19
N THR A 237 -13.10 6.18 -24.81
CA THR A 237 -13.61 6.08 -23.42
C THR A 237 -14.50 4.85 -23.19
N THR A 238 -14.52 3.91 -24.14
CA THR A 238 -15.42 2.75 -24.11
C THR A 238 -14.90 1.66 -23.18
N THR A 239 -15.77 1.11 -22.34
CA THR A 239 -15.42 -0.01 -21.44
C THR A 239 -15.15 -1.29 -22.25
N PRO A 240 -13.97 -1.91 -22.14
CA PRO A 240 -13.63 -3.15 -22.82
C PRO A 240 -14.39 -4.36 -22.25
N CYS A 241 -14.28 -5.51 -22.92
CA CYS A 241 -14.68 -6.79 -22.34
C CYS A 241 -13.86 -7.10 -21.07
N SER A 242 -14.52 -7.63 -20.04
CA SER A 242 -13.88 -8.07 -18.80
C SER A 242 -13.72 -9.60 -18.78
N PRO A 243 -12.69 -10.14 -18.11
CA PRO A 243 -12.62 -11.57 -17.79
C PRO A 243 -13.84 -12.03 -16.97
N PRO A 244 -14.32 -13.27 -17.16
CA PRO A 244 -15.40 -13.83 -16.35
C PRO A 244 -14.86 -14.18 -14.96
N LEU A 245 -15.36 -13.53 -13.91
CA LEU A 245 -14.77 -13.60 -12.56
C LEU A 245 -15.36 -14.71 -11.65
N HIS A 246 -16.47 -15.36 -12.03
CA HIS A 246 -17.20 -16.35 -11.22
C HIS A 246 -17.50 -15.92 -9.75
N GLY A 247 -17.53 -14.61 -9.46
CA GLY A 247 -17.72 -14.07 -8.11
C GLY A 247 -16.46 -14.03 -7.23
N ALA A 248 -15.30 -14.41 -7.77
CA ALA A 248 -13.99 -14.33 -7.13
C ALA A 248 -13.16 -13.13 -7.64
N GLU A 249 -11.97 -12.93 -7.08
CA GLU A 249 -10.98 -12.01 -7.66
C GLU A 249 -10.43 -12.53 -9.00
N PRO A 250 -9.97 -11.66 -9.91
CA PRO A 250 -9.32 -12.09 -11.15
C PRO A 250 -8.10 -12.95 -10.83
N LEU A 251 -7.98 -14.12 -11.48
CA LEU A 251 -6.84 -15.03 -11.29
C LEU A 251 -5.49 -14.29 -11.40
N LEU A 252 -5.35 -13.46 -12.44
CA LEU A 252 -4.20 -12.59 -12.67
C LEU A 252 -4.71 -11.27 -13.28
N THR A 253 -4.22 -10.14 -12.75
CA THR A 253 -4.52 -8.81 -13.28
C THR A 253 -3.36 -8.32 -14.13
N CYS A 254 -3.58 -8.12 -15.43
CA CYS A 254 -2.56 -7.60 -16.34
C CYS A 254 -2.64 -6.07 -16.42
N GLU A 255 -1.48 -5.42 -16.48
CA GLU A 255 -1.41 -3.98 -16.74
C GLU A 255 -1.95 -3.65 -18.13
N SER A 256 -2.59 -2.48 -18.25
CA SER A 256 -3.08 -1.99 -19.52
C SER A 256 -2.82 -0.49 -19.61
N PRO A 257 -1.88 -0.02 -20.46
CA PRO A 257 -1.69 1.40 -20.70
C PRO A 257 -2.97 1.96 -21.31
N GLY A 258 -3.67 2.86 -20.59
CA GLY A 258 -5.02 3.33 -20.93
C GLY A 258 -5.15 4.20 -22.19
N ASN A 259 -4.22 4.09 -23.13
CA ASN A 259 -4.16 4.86 -24.37
C ASN A 259 -3.47 4.09 -25.51
N VAL A 260 -3.86 2.84 -25.74
CA VAL A 260 -3.38 1.99 -26.84
C VAL A 260 -4.56 1.36 -27.57
N ASP A 261 -4.35 0.96 -28.83
CA ASP A 261 -5.32 0.17 -29.58
C ASP A 261 -5.39 -1.22 -28.94
N ARG A 262 -6.57 -1.63 -28.47
CA ARG A 262 -6.76 -2.92 -27.78
C ARG A 262 -7.92 -3.71 -28.35
N TRP A 263 -7.70 -5.01 -28.52
CA TRP A 263 -8.76 -6.00 -28.67
C TRP A 263 -8.86 -6.81 -27.38
N ASP A 264 -10.08 -7.07 -26.93
CA ASP A 264 -10.38 -7.89 -25.76
C ASP A 264 -11.51 -8.85 -26.10
N GLY A 265 -11.36 -10.12 -25.78
CA GLY A 265 -12.39 -11.13 -25.93
C GLY A 265 -12.57 -11.92 -24.65
N SER A 266 -13.81 -12.22 -24.29
CA SER A 266 -14.13 -13.14 -23.18
C SER A 266 -15.37 -13.97 -23.48
N ALA A 267 -15.42 -15.19 -22.93
CA ALA A 267 -16.56 -16.07 -23.02
C ALA A 267 -16.71 -16.87 -21.72
N GLU A 268 -17.94 -17.11 -21.32
CA GLU A 268 -18.31 -17.91 -20.15
C GLU A 268 -19.44 -18.86 -20.54
N ILE A 269 -19.19 -20.15 -20.45
CA ILE A 269 -20.15 -21.20 -20.78
C ILE A 269 -20.43 -22.07 -19.56
N VAL A 270 -21.65 -22.59 -19.44
CA VAL A 270 -22.04 -23.56 -18.42
C VAL A 270 -22.33 -24.88 -19.12
N LEU A 271 -21.59 -25.94 -18.78
CA LEU A 271 -21.79 -27.24 -19.43
C LEU A 271 -23.10 -27.90 -18.96
N PRO A 272 -23.82 -28.60 -19.84
CA PRO A 272 -25.09 -29.26 -19.51
C PRO A 272 -24.87 -30.61 -18.79
N THR A 273 -24.16 -30.60 -17.66
CA THR A 273 -23.98 -31.75 -16.76
C THR A 273 -24.78 -31.57 -15.46
N ALA A 274 -24.73 -32.56 -14.56
CA ALA A 274 -25.38 -32.45 -13.25
C ALA A 274 -24.75 -31.36 -12.37
N ASP A 275 -23.41 -31.27 -12.36
CA ASP A 275 -22.64 -30.29 -11.58
C ASP A 275 -22.68 -28.88 -12.18
N LYS A 276 -23.01 -28.76 -13.47
CA LYS A 276 -23.06 -27.50 -14.24
C LYS A 276 -21.76 -26.66 -14.13
N PRO A 277 -20.58 -27.23 -14.48
CA PRO A 277 -19.34 -26.50 -14.40
C PRO A 277 -19.35 -25.29 -15.32
N GLU A 278 -18.84 -24.18 -14.80
CA GLU A 278 -18.69 -22.93 -15.55
C GLU A 278 -17.26 -22.88 -16.09
N ILE A 279 -17.10 -22.58 -17.38
CA ILE A 279 -15.81 -22.43 -18.05
C ILE A 279 -15.72 -21.01 -18.60
N GLY A 280 -14.82 -20.22 -18.03
CA GLY A 280 -14.46 -18.89 -18.49
C GLY A 280 -13.18 -18.92 -19.31
N VAL A 281 -13.12 -18.18 -20.42
CA VAL A 281 -11.90 -17.91 -21.20
C VAL A 281 -11.83 -16.45 -21.58
N TRP A 282 -10.62 -15.89 -21.65
CA TRP A 282 -10.39 -14.51 -22.07
C TRP A 282 -9.03 -14.33 -22.74
N ALA A 283 -8.92 -13.35 -23.64
CA ALA A 283 -7.67 -12.98 -24.29
C ALA A 283 -7.70 -11.53 -24.77
N GLY A 284 -6.53 -10.89 -24.89
CA GLY A 284 -6.38 -9.54 -25.39
C GLY A 284 -5.09 -9.30 -26.16
N VAL A 285 -5.16 -8.34 -27.08
CA VAL A 285 -4.08 -7.87 -27.95
C VAL A 285 -3.99 -6.36 -27.79
N GLN A 286 -2.79 -5.80 -27.59
CA GLN A 286 -2.54 -4.36 -27.45
C GLN A 286 -1.50 -3.92 -28.49
N ASN A 287 -1.78 -2.86 -29.26
CA ASN A 287 -0.96 -2.37 -30.38
C ASN A 287 -0.51 -3.48 -31.36
N GLY A 288 -1.41 -4.43 -31.65
CA GLY A 288 -1.13 -5.58 -32.52
C GLY A 288 -0.28 -6.69 -31.89
N MET A 289 0.19 -6.54 -30.64
CA MET A 289 0.95 -7.55 -29.91
C MET A 289 0.06 -8.31 -28.92
N PHE A 290 0.29 -9.61 -28.77
CA PHE A 290 -0.40 -10.42 -27.76
C PHE A 290 -0.12 -9.86 -26.35
N SER A 291 -1.17 -9.55 -25.60
CA SER A 291 -1.07 -8.83 -24.33
C SER A 291 -1.38 -9.73 -23.15
N TYR A 292 -2.49 -10.46 -23.19
CA TYR A 292 -2.86 -11.39 -22.13
C TYR A 292 -3.78 -12.51 -22.63
N ALA A 293 -3.82 -13.62 -21.89
CA ALA A 293 -4.91 -14.59 -21.98
C ALA A 293 -5.07 -15.36 -20.67
N GLY A 294 -6.23 -15.99 -20.51
CA GLY A 294 -6.46 -16.96 -19.47
C GLY A 294 -7.70 -17.80 -19.71
N GLY A 295 -7.85 -18.83 -18.89
CA GLY A 295 -9.03 -19.65 -18.82
C GLY A 295 -9.15 -20.29 -17.45
N GLN A 296 -10.36 -20.44 -16.96
CA GLN A 296 -10.64 -21.09 -15.69
C GLN A 296 -11.93 -21.89 -15.76
N ALA A 297 -11.99 -22.97 -14.99
CA ALA A 297 -13.18 -23.79 -14.81
C ALA A 297 -13.49 -23.90 -13.32
N THR A 298 -14.76 -23.70 -12.96
CA THR A 298 -15.28 -23.74 -11.60
C THR A 298 -16.51 -24.65 -11.53
N HIS A 299 -16.93 -25.03 -10.32
CA HIS A 299 -18.04 -25.96 -10.10
C HIS A 299 -17.85 -27.31 -10.83
N LEU A 300 -16.61 -27.81 -10.91
CA LEU A 300 -16.32 -29.13 -11.49
C LEU A 300 -16.87 -30.28 -10.64
N GLY A 301 -17.10 -30.05 -9.34
CA GLY A 301 -17.84 -30.96 -8.46
C GLY A 301 -17.24 -32.36 -8.41
N GLN A 302 -17.96 -33.35 -8.92
CA GLN A 302 -17.48 -34.74 -9.03
C GLN A 302 -17.18 -35.15 -10.48
N SER A 303 -17.33 -34.23 -11.44
CA SER A 303 -17.17 -34.48 -12.87
C SER A 303 -15.72 -34.80 -13.28
N VAL A 304 -14.72 -34.46 -12.45
CA VAL A 304 -13.29 -34.71 -12.73
C VAL A 304 -12.62 -35.43 -11.54
N PRO A 305 -12.68 -36.78 -11.46
CA PRO A 305 -11.99 -37.54 -10.42
C PRO A 305 -10.47 -37.56 -10.64
N LEU A 306 -9.71 -37.21 -9.61
CA LEU A 306 -8.25 -37.34 -9.57
C LEU A 306 -7.83 -38.67 -8.93
N ALA A 307 -8.57 -39.11 -7.91
CA ALA A 307 -8.45 -40.42 -7.27
C ALA A 307 -9.80 -40.81 -6.62
N THR A 308 -9.89 -42.00 -6.04
CA THR A 308 -11.10 -42.44 -5.33
C THR A 308 -11.42 -41.49 -4.16
N GLY A 309 -12.54 -40.76 -4.27
CA GLY A 309 -12.97 -39.78 -3.27
C GLY A 309 -12.23 -38.43 -3.31
N VAL A 310 -11.45 -38.17 -4.37
CA VAL A 310 -10.70 -36.92 -4.57
C VAL A 310 -10.99 -36.37 -5.97
N TYR A 311 -11.47 -35.14 -6.05
CA TYR A 311 -11.96 -34.52 -7.28
C TYR A 311 -11.30 -33.16 -7.50
N LEU A 312 -11.10 -32.79 -8.77
CA LEU A 312 -10.75 -31.42 -9.14
C LEU A 312 -12.03 -30.59 -9.07
N ASP A 313 -12.03 -29.54 -8.24
CA ASP A 313 -13.17 -28.64 -8.03
C ASP A 313 -13.09 -27.40 -8.93
N ASN A 314 -11.88 -26.85 -9.06
CA ASN A 314 -11.59 -25.71 -9.92
C ASN A 314 -10.16 -25.79 -10.47
N VAL A 315 -9.93 -25.16 -11.62
CA VAL A 315 -8.60 -25.02 -12.25
C VAL A 315 -8.55 -23.74 -13.07
N GLY A 316 -7.41 -23.05 -13.05
CA GLY A 316 -7.23 -21.79 -13.76
C GLY A 316 -5.80 -21.61 -14.29
N LEU A 317 -5.69 -20.92 -15.42
CA LEU A 317 -4.43 -20.52 -16.03
C LEU A 317 -4.56 -19.09 -16.56
N ALA A 318 -3.58 -18.22 -16.29
CA ALA A 318 -3.53 -16.87 -16.85
C ALA A 318 -2.09 -16.46 -17.16
N LEU A 319 -1.95 -15.56 -18.14
CA LEU A 319 -0.68 -15.07 -18.67
C LEU A 319 -0.84 -13.59 -19.08
N CYS A 320 0.06 -12.73 -18.60
CA CYS A 320 0.32 -11.38 -19.10
C CYS A 320 1.67 -11.37 -19.83
N VAL A 321 1.76 -10.70 -20.98
CA VAL A 321 2.95 -10.62 -21.82
C VAL A 321 3.28 -9.18 -22.23
N THR A 322 2.26 -8.38 -22.56
CA THR A 322 2.42 -6.98 -22.97
C THR A 322 1.50 -6.08 -22.13
N PRO A 323 2.02 -5.00 -21.51
CA PRO A 323 3.44 -4.66 -21.42
C PRO A 323 4.23 -5.66 -20.55
N PRO A 324 5.57 -5.75 -20.70
CA PRO A 324 6.43 -6.47 -19.75
C PRO A 324 6.32 -5.86 -18.33
N PRO A 325 6.58 -6.63 -17.26
CA PRO A 325 7.13 -7.99 -17.25
C PRO A 325 6.11 -9.08 -17.66
N ILE A 326 6.61 -10.23 -18.08
CA ILE A 326 5.77 -11.41 -18.31
C ILE A 326 5.33 -11.94 -16.94
N LYS A 327 4.01 -12.14 -16.78
CA LYS A 327 3.44 -12.75 -15.57
C LYS A 327 2.64 -13.99 -15.93
N PHE A 328 2.82 -15.07 -15.20
CA PHE A 328 2.09 -16.32 -15.41
C PHE A 328 1.50 -16.78 -14.09
N LYS A 329 0.28 -17.32 -14.10
CA LYS A 329 -0.32 -17.94 -12.92
C LYS A 329 -1.14 -19.17 -13.28
N GLY A 330 -0.88 -20.27 -12.57
CA GLY A 330 -1.75 -21.44 -12.51
C GLY A 330 -2.41 -21.54 -11.14
N ALA A 331 -3.64 -22.01 -11.08
CA ALA A 331 -4.33 -22.34 -9.83
C ALA A 331 -5.13 -23.64 -9.98
N MET A 332 -5.31 -24.37 -8.87
CA MET A 332 -6.19 -25.53 -8.78
C MET A 332 -6.78 -25.66 -7.37
N GLY A 333 -8.02 -26.13 -7.31
CA GLY A 333 -8.70 -26.53 -6.08
C GLY A 333 -9.09 -28.00 -6.14
N ILE A 334 -8.77 -28.74 -5.08
CA ILE A 334 -9.02 -30.18 -4.95
C ILE A 334 -10.01 -30.40 -3.80
N GLY A 335 -11.15 -31.01 -4.11
CA GLY A 335 -12.14 -31.45 -3.14
C GLY A 335 -11.90 -32.89 -2.68
N VAL A 336 -12.00 -33.16 -1.38
CA VAL A 336 -11.88 -34.51 -0.81
C VAL A 336 -13.15 -34.88 -0.05
N GLY A 337 -13.71 -36.06 -0.36
CA GLY A 337 -14.94 -36.58 0.23
C GLY A 337 -16.21 -36.27 -0.57
N PRO A 338 -17.37 -36.78 -0.14
CA PRO A 338 -18.64 -36.50 -0.79
C PRO A 338 -19.07 -35.06 -0.54
N ALA A 339 -19.51 -34.36 -1.59
CA ALA A 339 -19.99 -32.99 -1.47
C ALA A 339 -21.25 -32.89 -0.60
N ILE A 340 -21.26 -31.94 0.33
CA ILE A 340 -22.39 -31.63 1.21
C ILE A 340 -22.88 -30.24 0.83
N ASN A 341 -24.16 -30.11 0.45
CA ASN A 341 -24.75 -28.87 -0.06
C ASN A 341 -24.00 -28.21 -1.25
N GLY A 342 -23.29 -29.02 -2.06
CA GLY A 342 -22.53 -28.54 -3.22
C GLY A 342 -21.08 -28.14 -2.93
N SER A 343 -20.59 -28.28 -1.69
CA SER A 343 -19.20 -28.02 -1.33
C SER A 343 -18.51 -29.27 -0.77
N SER A 344 -17.22 -29.43 -1.03
CA SER A 344 -16.43 -30.52 -0.43
C SER A 344 -16.20 -30.26 1.06
N PRO A 345 -16.21 -31.29 1.93
CA PRO A 345 -15.97 -31.12 3.37
C PRO A 345 -14.52 -30.77 3.68
N VAL A 346 -13.58 -31.13 2.79
CA VAL A 346 -12.20 -30.67 2.77
C VAL A 346 -11.88 -30.14 1.38
N THR A 347 -11.32 -28.94 1.31
CA THR A 347 -10.84 -28.32 0.06
C THR A 347 -9.37 -27.95 0.23
N ILE A 348 -8.54 -28.29 -0.77
CA ILE A 348 -7.13 -27.93 -0.84
C ILE A 348 -6.96 -27.04 -2.06
N ASN A 349 -6.71 -25.75 -1.85
CA ASN A 349 -6.47 -24.78 -2.90
C ASN A 349 -4.97 -24.52 -3.03
N GLY A 350 -4.47 -24.40 -4.26
CA GLY A 350 -3.07 -24.10 -4.55
C GLY A 350 -2.91 -23.24 -5.79
N SER A 351 -1.93 -22.35 -5.79
CA SER A 351 -1.54 -21.55 -6.96
C SER A 351 -0.02 -21.45 -7.08
N ILE A 352 0.44 -21.28 -8.32
CA ILE A 352 1.83 -20.98 -8.67
C ILE A 352 1.80 -19.75 -9.58
N GLU A 353 2.50 -18.70 -9.17
CA GLU A 353 2.69 -17.46 -9.91
C GLU A 353 4.18 -17.31 -10.27
N TYR A 354 4.46 -16.75 -11.45
CA TYR A 354 5.79 -16.35 -11.90
C TYR A 354 5.71 -14.92 -12.43
N ASP A 355 6.65 -14.09 -12.02
CA ASP A 355 6.78 -12.69 -12.42
C ASP A 355 8.22 -12.44 -12.91
N ASP A 356 8.37 -12.05 -14.18
CA ASP A 356 9.66 -11.79 -14.84
C ASP A 356 10.21 -10.39 -14.50
N THR A 357 10.18 -10.04 -13.20
CA THR A 357 10.81 -8.84 -12.64
C THR A 357 12.33 -8.99 -12.57
N ASN A 358 13.02 -7.97 -12.04
CA ASN A 358 14.44 -8.08 -11.67
C ASN A 358 14.62 -7.71 -10.18
N PRO A 359 14.86 -8.68 -9.27
CA PRO A 359 14.95 -10.12 -9.53
C PRO A 359 13.61 -10.72 -9.97
N TRP A 360 13.63 -11.83 -10.73
CA TRP A 360 12.40 -12.55 -11.08
C TRP A 360 11.93 -13.36 -9.87
N LEU A 361 10.62 -13.60 -9.79
CA LEU A 361 9.94 -14.23 -8.66
C LEU A 361 9.14 -15.45 -9.13
N ILE A 362 9.26 -16.58 -8.43
CA ILE A 362 8.28 -17.67 -8.44
C ILE A 362 7.66 -17.70 -7.05
N GLU A 363 6.33 -17.69 -6.95
CA GLU A 363 5.60 -17.80 -5.69
C GLU A 363 4.57 -18.92 -5.80
N ALA A 364 4.63 -19.90 -4.90
CA ALA A 364 3.57 -20.89 -4.73
C ALA A 364 2.83 -20.63 -3.42
N ARG A 365 1.51 -20.59 -3.47
CA ARG A 365 0.63 -20.46 -2.29
C ARG A 365 -0.30 -21.66 -2.21
N GLY A 366 -0.74 -21.99 -1.00
CA GLY A 366 -1.81 -22.95 -0.82
C GLY A 366 -2.56 -22.74 0.50
N ASN A 367 -3.79 -23.23 0.56
CA ASN A 367 -4.57 -23.24 1.78
C ASN A 367 -5.48 -24.48 1.87
N VAL A 368 -5.80 -24.87 3.10
CA VAL A 368 -6.71 -25.97 3.41
C VAL A 368 -7.95 -25.39 4.10
N GLU A 369 -9.12 -25.78 3.63
CA GLU A 369 -10.42 -25.45 4.20
C GLU A 369 -11.12 -26.71 4.70
N LEU A 370 -11.73 -26.62 5.88
CA LEU A 370 -12.64 -27.62 6.44
C LEU A 370 -14.03 -27.01 6.52
N PHE A 371 -15.00 -27.58 5.81
CA PHE A 371 -16.39 -27.08 5.73
C PHE A 371 -16.48 -25.59 5.35
N GLY A 372 -15.57 -25.10 4.50
CA GLY A 372 -15.48 -23.69 4.08
C GLY A 372 -14.75 -22.76 5.05
N TYR A 373 -14.27 -23.25 6.19
CA TYR A 373 -13.40 -22.49 7.10
C TYR A 373 -11.94 -22.78 6.78
N ARG A 374 -11.15 -21.74 6.47
CA ARG A 374 -9.70 -21.87 6.29
C ARG A 374 -9.04 -22.25 7.62
N VAL A 375 -8.35 -23.38 7.64
CA VAL A 375 -7.68 -23.92 8.85
C VAL A 375 -6.17 -23.97 8.73
N ALA A 376 -5.64 -23.89 7.51
CA ALA A 376 -4.22 -23.72 7.28
C ALA A 376 -3.99 -22.96 5.97
N ASP A 377 -2.90 -22.22 5.91
CA ASP A 377 -2.37 -21.61 4.70
C ASP A 377 -0.84 -21.61 4.73
N GLY A 378 -0.24 -21.41 3.57
CA GLY A 378 1.20 -21.29 3.45
C GLY A 378 1.63 -20.79 2.09
N PHE A 379 2.87 -20.34 2.04
CA PHE A 379 3.52 -19.86 0.83
C PHE A 379 4.99 -20.28 0.80
N ILE A 380 5.54 -20.33 -0.41
CA ILE A 380 6.97 -20.36 -0.69
C ILE A 380 7.24 -19.43 -1.87
N SER A 381 8.11 -18.46 -1.67
CA SER A 381 8.64 -17.57 -2.71
C SER A 381 10.09 -17.92 -2.98
N TYR A 382 10.49 -17.97 -4.25
CA TYR A 382 11.87 -18.07 -4.70
C TYR A 382 12.19 -16.92 -5.64
N ARG A 383 13.24 -16.18 -5.33
CA ARG A 383 13.73 -15.05 -6.13
C ARG A 383 15.02 -15.42 -6.85
N SER A 384 15.23 -14.84 -8.03
CA SER A 384 16.45 -15.02 -8.84
C SER A 384 17.74 -14.54 -8.15
N ASP A 385 17.63 -13.82 -7.04
CA ASP A 385 18.74 -13.44 -6.17
C ASP A 385 19.18 -14.57 -5.20
N ASN A 386 18.66 -15.78 -5.35
CA ASN A 386 18.90 -16.95 -4.48
C ASN A 386 18.35 -16.83 -3.05
N THR A 387 17.33 -15.99 -2.85
CA THR A 387 16.53 -15.97 -1.63
C THR A 387 15.29 -16.85 -1.80
N ILE A 388 15.03 -17.70 -0.81
CA ILE A 388 13.76 -18.42 -0.64
C ILE A 388 13.12 -17.87 0.64
N ASP A 389 11.89 -17.38 0.58
CA ASP A 389 11.09 -17.06 1.76
C ASP A 389 9.93 -18.06 1.84
N PHE A 390 9.49 -18.44 3.04
CA PHE A 390 8.36 -19.34 3.21
C PHE A 390 7.61 -19.07 4.50
N GLY A 391 6.33 -19.42 4.50
CA GLY A 391 5.47 -19.33 5.67
C GLY A 391 4.41 -20.41 5.67
N PHE A 392 3.98 -20.80 6.86
CA PHE A 392 2.88 -21.71 7.10
C PHE A 392 2.15 -21.28 8.38
N HIS A 393 0.83 -21.18 8.30
CA HIS A 393 -0.04 -20.93 9.43
C HIS A 393 -1.08 -22.04 9.53
N ALA A 394 -1.36 -22.49 10.74
CA ALA A 394 -2.45 -23.42 11.03
C ALA A 394 -3.23 -22.93 12.25
N ASN A 395 -4.55 -22.88 12.11
CA ASN A 395 -5.48 -22.51 13.15
C ASN A 395 -6.64 -23.52 13.15
N LEU A 396 -6.71 -24.33 14.20
CA LEU A 396 -7.69 -25.37 14.39
C LEU A 396 -8.40 -25.14 15.73
N ASP A 397 -9.64 -24.64 15.68
CA ASP A 397 -10.51 -24.52 16.84
C ASP A 397 -11.52 -25.67 16.88
N PHE A 398 -11.32 -26.59 17.82
CA PHE A 398 -12.33 -27.56 18.23
C PHE A 398 -12.86 -27.13 19.60
N LYS A 399 -14.17 -27.28 19.86
CA LYS A 399 -14.88 -26.83 21.08
C LYS A 399 -14.29 -27.25 22.45
N VAL A 400 -13.28 -28.12 22.47
CA VAL A 400 -12.58 -28.63 23.66
C VAL A 400 -11.06 -28.36 23.59
N VAL A 401 -10.49 -28.16 22.40
CA VAL A 401 -9.05 -27.99 22.14
C VAL A 401 -8.86 -27.02 20.97
N SER A 402 -8.11 -25.94 21.18
CA SER A 402 -7.63 -25.09 20.09
C SER A 402 -6.12 -25.22 19.90
N LEU A 403 -5.69 -25.24 18.65
CA LEU A 403 -4.30 -25.24 18.20
C LEU A 403 -4.08 -24.05 17.27
N GLU A 404 -3.15 -23.19 17.65
CA GLU A 404 -2.65 -22.08 16.84
C GLU A 404 -1.16 -22.33 16.62
N ALA A 405 -0.73 -22.40 15.36
CA ALA A 405 0.67 -22.60 15.00
C ALA A 405 1.05 -21.70 13.83
N SER A 406 2.25 -21.13 13.88
CA SER A 406 2.88 -20.42 12.77
C SER A 406 4.32 -20.88 12.61
N LEU A 407 4.78 -20.86 11.36
CA LEU A 407 6.15 -21.09 10.94
C LEU A 407 6.44 -20.06 9.85
N SER A 408 7.58 -19.36 9.94
CA SER A 408 8.03 -18.43 8.91
C SER A 408 9.54 -18.44 8.84
N GLY A 409 10.10 -18.38 7.63
CA GLY A 409 11.55 -18.40 7.48
C GLY A 409 12.04 -17.94 6.12
N TRP A 410 13.36 -17.80 6.03
CA TRP A 410 14.08 -17.47 4.81
C TRP A 410 15.38 -18.27 4.70
N VAL A 411 15.85 -18.45 3.47
CA VAL A 411 17.11 -19.12 3.11
C VAL A 411 17.81 -18.32 2.02
N GLU A 412 19.07 -17.96 2.23
CA GLU A 412 19.97 -17.41 1.21
C GLU A 412 20.92 -18.51 0.72
N ALA A 413 20.68 -19.04 -0.48
CA ALA A 413 21.48 -20.11 -1.09
C ALA A 413 22.81 -19.61 -1.73
N ARG A 414 23.42 -18.58 -1.13
CA ARG A 414 24.72 -18.02 -1.52
C ARG A 414 25.84 -18.57 -0.62
N ASN A 415 27.09 -18.14 -0.83
CA ASN A 415 28.20 -18.46 0.05
C ASN A 415 28.60 -17.19 0.84
N PRO A 416 28.55 -17.17 2.19
CA PRO A 416 28.14 -18.26 3.08
C PRO A 416 26.62 -18.52 3.02
N PHE A 417 26.24 -19.79 3.19
CA PHE A 417 24.84 -20.21 3.26
C PHE A 417 24.22 -19.70 4.56
N ARG A 418 23.05 -19.07 4.47
CA ARG A 418 22.35 -18.49 5.62
C ARG A 418 20.89 -18.88 5.60
N PHE A 419 20.31 -19.05 6.78
CA PHE A 419 18.88 -19.31 6.93
C PHE A 419 18.41 -18.87 8.31
N ASN A 420 17.11 -18.61 8.42
CA ASN A 420 16.42 -18.42 9.68
C ASN A 420 14.99 -18.97 9.56
N VAL A 421 14.53 -19.68 10.58
CA VAL A 421 13.19 -20.25 10.67
C VAL A 421 12.67 -20.01 12.08
N ASP A 422 11.62 -19.22 12.18
CA ASP A 422 10.90 -18.98 13.42
C ASP A 422 9.59 -19.78 13.41
N GLY A 423 9.20 -20.30 14.56
CA GLY A 423 7.91 -20.94 14.76
C GLY A 423 7.34 -20.63 16.13
N SER A 424 6.02 -20.48 16.20
CA SER A 424 5.31 -20.32 17.47
C SER A 424 4.11 -21.25 17.50
N GLY A 425 3.78 -21.75 18.69
CA GLY A 425 2.68 -22.67 18.89
C GLY A 425 1.98 -22.43 20.21
N ARG A 426 0.64 -22.46 20.18
CA ARG A 426 -0.22 -22.39 21.36
C ARG A 426 -1.27 -23.49 21.29
N ILE A 427 -1.33 -24.30 22.33
CA ILE A 427 -2.33 -25.37 22.51
C ILE A 427 -3.13 -25.02 23.76
N CYS A 428 -4.44 -24.83 23.61
CA CYS A 428 -5.34 -24.59 24.74
C CYS A 428 -6.34 -25.74 24.87
N VAL A 429 -6.55 -26.22 26.10
CA VAL A 429 -7.57 -27.22 26.45
C VAL A 429 -8.62 -26.57 27.34
N LEU A 430 -9.90 -26.74 26.97
CA LEU A 430 -11.07 -26.21 27.69
C LEU A 430 -11.03 -24.71 28.02
N SER A 431 -10.27 -23.91 27.25
CA SER A 431 -10.04 -22.46 27.45
C SER A 431 -9.42 -22.03 28.80
N VAL A 432 -8.99 -22.98 29.65
CA VAL A 432 -8.45 -22.71 31.00
C VAL A 432 -7.03 -23.22 31.24
N ALA A 433 -6.48 -24.01 30.32
CA ALA A 433 -5.07 -24.43 30.35
C ALA A 433 -4.47 -24.24 28.96
N CYS A 434 -3.52 -23.31 28.82
CA CYS A 434 -2.85 -23.01 27.57
C CYS A 434 -1.34 -23.22 27.70
N LEU A 435 -0.75 -24.04 26.84
CA LEU A 435 0.69 -24.19 26.71
C LEU A 435 1.13 -23.42 25.46
N GLY A 436 2.02 -22.44 25.64
CA GLY A 436 2.62 -21.64 24.59
C GLY A 436 4.13 -21.86 24.50
N GLY A 437 4.66 -21.90 23.29
CA GLY A 437 6.10 -22.00 23.04
C GLY A 437 6.52 -21.34 21.74
N GLU A 438 7.76 -20.86 21.72
CA GLU A 438 8.44 -20.23 20.58
C GLU A 438 9.73 -21.02 20.29
N VAL A 439 10.08 -21.19 19.01
CA VAL A 439 11.26 -21.92 18.55
C VAL A 439 11.89 -21.19 17.36
N THR A 440 13.21 -20.98 17.39
CA THR A 440 13.98 -20.37 16.29
C THR A 440 15.14 -21.26 15.91
N ALA A 441 15.32 -21.54 14.62
CA ALA A 441 16.45 -22.29 14.07
C ALA A 441 17.09 -21.49 12.93
N SER A 442 18.39 -21.20 13.01
CA SER A 442 19.12 -20.38 12.04
C SER A 442 20.50 -20.94 11.72
N SER A 443 21.22 -20.31 10.79
CA SER A 443 22.63 -20.61 10.51
C SER A 443 23.58 -20.33 11.68
N GLU A 444 23.12 -19.69 12.77
CA GLU A 444 23.91 -19.39 13.97
C GLU A 444 23.64 -20.34 15.15
N GLY A 445 22.40 -20.86 15.27
CA GLY A 445 21.99 -21.75 16.36
C GLY A 445 20.52 -22.18 16.34
N LEU A 446 20.12 -22.91 17.38
CA LEU A 446 18.75 -23.32 17.68
C LEU A 446 18.37 -22.81 19.07
N ALA A 447 17.18 -22.22 19.22
CA ALA A 447 16.63 -21.72 20.49
C ALA A 447 15.15 -22.10 20.65
N ALA A 448 14.69 -22.24 21.88
CA ALA A 448 13.29 -22.41 22.24
C ALA A 448 12.95 -21.70 23.55
N CYS A 449 11.74 -21.15 23.67
CA CYS A 449 11.19 -20.53 24.88
C CYS A 449 9.82 -21.16 25.23
N ILE A 450 9.56 -21.39 26.52
CA ILE A 450 8.30 -21.91 27.04
C ILE A 450 7.87 -21.15 28.31
N THR A 451 6.56 -21.07 28.55
CA THR A 451 6.03 -20.62 29.86
C THR A 451 6.22 -21.71 30.91
N ILE A 452 6.73 -21.37 32.10
CA ILE A 452 7.04 -22.32 33.18
C ILE A 452 6.26 -22.03 34.48
N MET A 453 5.86 -20.79 34.75
CA MET A 453 4.93 -20.45 35.85
C MET A 453 3.98 -19.32 35.42
N GLU A 454 2.83 -19.21 36.08
CA GLU A 454 1.89 -18.09 35.97
C GLU A 454 1.15 -17.86 37.29
N GLY A 455 0.62 -16.66 37.51
CA GLY A 455 -0.13 -16.30 38.73
C GLY A 455 -0.43 -14.81 38.80
N ASP A 456 -0.95 -14.33 39.93
CA ASP A 456 -1.33 -12.91 40.09
C ASP A 456 -0.47 -12.21 41.15
N VAL A 457 -0.04 -10.97 40.86
CA VAL A 457 0.76 -10.13 41.76
C VAL A 457 0.13 -8.73 41.89
N TRP A 458 0.19 -8.15 43.08
CA TRP A 458 -0.27 -6.77 43.30
C TRP A 458 0.69 -5.78 42.64
N THR A 459 0.19 -5.04 41.66
CA THR A 459 0.92 -4.01 40.92
C THR A 459 0.26 -2.64 41.11
N TYR A 460 1.03 -1.59 40.96
CA TYR A 460 0.53 -0.21 40.95
C TYR A 460 0.21 0.21 39.52
N VAL A 461 -0.97 0.81 39.30
CA VAL A 461 -1.51 1.11 37.96
C VAL A 461 -2.16 2.49 37.93
N LYS A 462 -1.88 3.29 36.89
CA LYS A 462 -2.57 4.57 36.61
C LYS A 462 -4.10 4.45 36.61
N ASP A 463 -4.76 5.37 37.30
CA ASP A 463 -6.20 5.59 37.13
C ASP A 463 -6.46 6.21 35.74
N PRO A 464 -7.66 6.03 35.15
CA PRO A 464 -8.02 6.68 33.88
C PRO A 464 -7.99 8.21 33.90
N ASP A 465 -8.00 8.84 35.08
CA ASP A 465 -7.86 10.30 35.26
C ASP A 465 -6.46 10.72 35.75
N TRP A 466 -5.45 9.85 35.60
CA TRP A 466 -4.05 10.19 35.85
C TRP A 466 -3.54 11.27 34.91
N ALA A 467 -2.80 12.24 35.45
CA ALA A 467 -2.13 13.29 34.69
C ALA A 467 -0.75 13.60 35.29
N TRP A 468 0.13 14.21 34.48
CA TRP A 468 1.51 14.55 34.89
C TRP A 468 1.59 15.46 36.12
N TYR A 469 0.55 16.28 36.38
CA TYR A 469 0.43 17.15 37.56
C TYR A 469 -0.39 16.53 38.70
N ALA A 470 -0.90 15.31 38.51
CA ALA A 470 -1.79 14.58 39.41
C ALA A 470 -1.26 13.15 39.68
N LEU A 471 0.06 13.05 39.90
CA LEU A 471 0.83 11.80 40.00
C LEU A 471 0.26 10.74 40.97
N TRP A 472 -0.52 11.18 41.96
CA TRP A 472 -1.17 10.33 42.97
C TRP A 472 -2.45 9.61 42.52
N ARG A 473 -2.85 9.74 41.25
CA ARG A 473 -4.05 9.12 40.65
C ARG A 473 -3.77 7.70 40.15
N ALA A 474 -3.48 6.80 41.07
CA ALA A 474 -3.21 5.40 40.76
C ALA A 474 -3.55 4.48 41.94
N HIS A 475 -3.88 3.24 41.62
CA HIS A 475 -4.35 2.23 42.59
C HIS A 475 -3.56 0.93 42.48
N TRP A 476 -3.86 -0.01 43.39
CA TRP A 476 -3.28 -1.36 43.39
C TRP A 476 -4.23 -2.33 42.70
N GLU A 477 -3.74 -3.05 41.69
CA GLU A 477 -4.46 -4.05 40.89
C GLU A 477 -3.70 -5.38 40.92
N LEU A 478 -4.41 -6.50 41.03
CA LEU A 478 -3.85 -7.84 40.81
C LEU A 478 -3.64 -8.03 39.30
N ARG A 479 -2.38 -8.07 38.87
CA ARG A 479 -2.02 -8.36 37.48
C ARG A 479 -1.43 -9.75 37.34
N HIS A 480 -1.85 -10.41 36.28
CA HIS A 480 -1.37 -11.72 35.90
C HIS A 480 0.08 -11.62 35.40
N TRP A 481 0.99 -12.32 36.05
CA TRP A 481 2.39 -12.47 35.65
C TRP A 481 2.61 -13.88 35.09
N ARG A 482 3.54 -13.99 34.15
CA ARG A 482 3.99 -15.25 33.55
C ARG A 482 5.50 -15.30 33.61
N LEU A 483 6.05 -16.41 34.10
CA LEU A 483 7.48 -16.68 34.06
C LEU A 483 7.79 -17.57 32.88
N ARG A 484 8.67 -17.11 32.01
CA ARG A 484 9.18 -17.90 30.89
C ARG A 484 10.57 -18.43 31.21
N ALA A 485 10.96 -19.51 30.55
CA ALA A 485 12.37 -19.84 30.42
C ALA A 485 12.62 -20.44 29.04
N GLY A 486 13.83 -20.23 28.53
CA GLY A 486 14.27 -20.77 27.26
C GLY A 486 15.55 -21.57 27.38
N ALA A 487 15.93 -22.19 26.27
CA ALA A 487 17.24 -22.79 26.09
C ALA A 487 17.69 -22.64 24.64
N GLY A 488 19.00 -22.56 24.40
CA GLY A 488 19.54 -22.47 23.04
C GLY A 488 20.98 -22.99 22.92
N ILE A 489 21.38 -23.27 21.68
CA ILE A 489 22.62 -23.94 21.30
C ILE A 489 23.21 -23.26 20.07
N HIS A 490 24.51 -22.95 20.11
CA HIS A 490 25.30 -22.48 18.96
C HIS A 490 25.97 -23.64 18.21
N TRP A 491 25.96 -23.62 16.88
CA TRP A 491 26.63 -24.64 16.06
C TRP A 491 28.16 -24.64 16.22
N SER A 492 28.76 -23.47 16.46
CA SER A 492 30.21 -23.30 16.65
C SER A 492 30.69 -23.50 18.09
N GLY A 493 29.78 -23.73 19.05
CA GLY A 493 30.09 -23.78 20.49
C GLY A 493 29.49 -24.97 21.26
N GLY A 494 28.44 -25.63 20.74
CA GLY A 494 27.94 -26.94 21.22
C GLY A 494 27.33 -27.02 22.63
N GLY A 495 27.44 -25.98 23.45
CA GLY A 495 26.86 -25.90 24.79
C GLY A 495 25.39 -25.48 24.80
N VAL A 496 24.61 -26.01 25.74
CA VAL A 496 23.21 -25.60 25.98
C VAL A 496 23.20 -24.47 27.01
N GLN A 497 22.75 -23.28 26.61
CA GLN A 497 22.58 -22.13 27.50
C GLN A 497 21.10 -22.01 27.90
N LEU A 498 20.82 -21.80 29.18
CA LEU A 498 19.47 -21.50 29.66
C LEU A 498 19.20 -19.99 29.65
N MET A 499 17.97 -19.61 29.26
CA MET A 499 17.47 -18.24 29.27
C MET A 499 16.49 -18.06 30.43
N GLY A 500 16.61 -16.94 31.15
CA GLY A 500 15.63 -16.52 32.15
C GLY A 500 14.37 -15.89 31.53
N ASP A 501 13.61 -15.17 32.36
CA ASP A 501 12.27 -14.66 32.04
C ASP A 501 12.18 -13.70 30.83
N SER A 502 13.31 -13.07 30.47
CA SER A 502 13.39 -12.26 29.25
C SER A 502 13.12 -13.08 27.99
N CYS A 503 13.49 -14.37 27.96
CA CYS A 503 13.61 -15.19 26.74
C CYS A 503 14.34 -14.44 25.61
N ASP A 504 15.31 -13.60 25.95
CA ASP A 504 16.08 -12.85 24.95
C ASP A 504 17.00 -13.81 24.19
N VAL A 505 16.70 -14.02 22.90
CA VAL A 505 17.52 -14.79 21.96
C VAL A 505 18.61 -13.94 21.28
N GLY A 506 18.63 -12.63 21.50
CA GLY A 506 19.66 -11.71 21.01
C GLY A 506 21.11 -12.06 21.42
N PRO A 507 21.37 -12.55 22.66
CA PRO A 507 22.69 -12.99 23.12
C PRO A 507 23.25 -14.25 22.46
N TYR A 508 22.51 -14.91 21.56
CA TYR A 508 23.11 -15.88 20.62
C TYR A 508 23.88 -15.17 19.49
N ARG A 509 24.65 -14.15 19.90
CA ARG A 509 25.61 -13.32 19.17
C ARG A 509 26.70 -12.93 20.20
N ALA A 510 27.94 -13.35 19.99
CA ALA A 510 29.02 -13.43 21.01
C ALA A 510 29.42 -12.07 21.67
N ALA A 511 30.04 -11.95 22.85
CA ALA A 511 30.83 -12.85 23.73
C ALA A 511 30.74 -12.36 25.22
N LYS A 512 31.55 -12.70 26.26
CA LYS A 512 32.89 -13.34 26.45
C LYS A 512 33.07 -13.82 27.92
N SER A 513 34.23 -14.39 28.31
CA SER A 513 34.45 -15.06 29.61
C SER A 513 35.59 -14.52 30.51
N ALA A 514 35.48 -14.67 31.85
CA ALA A 514 36.55 -14.47 32.86
C ALA A 514 36.51 -15.51 34.03
N GLN A 515 37.56 -15.55 34.87
CA GLN A 515 38.16 -16.77 35.50
C GLN A 515 37.70 -17.21 36.94
N ALA A 516 38.28 -18.33 37.42
CA ALA A 516 38.04 -19.11 38.66
C ALA A 516 38.53 -18.43 39.98
N SER A 517 38.44 -18.95 41.23
CA SER A 517 38.35 -20.31 41.85
C SER A 517 37.74 -20.15 43.29
N ALA A 518 37.21 -21.12 44.05
CA ALA A 518 37.90 -22.28 44.64
C ALA A 518 36.90 -23.24 45.34
N ALA A 519 37.32 -24.49 45.60
CA ALA A 519 36.46 -25.56 46.13
C ALA A 519 36.13 -25.42 47.62
N GLY A 520 34.85 -25.45 47.95
CA GLY A 520 34.29 -25.43 49.31
C GLY A 520 32.77 -25.53 49.26
N VAL A 521 32.10 -25.63 50.42
CA VAL A 521 30.63 -25.52 50.46
C VAL A 521 30.27 -24.07 50.17
N TYR A 522 29.70 -23.80 49.00
CA TYR A 522 29.21 -22.46 48.67
C TYR A 522 27.93 -22.19 49.43
N SER A 523 27.81 -20.99 50.00
CA SER A 523 26.59 -20.52 50.65
C SER A 523 26.14 -19.22 50.00
N MET A 524 24.85 -19.10 49.74
CA MET A 524 24.25 -17.95 49.07
C MET A 524 23.03 -17.47 49.85
N GLN A 525 22.79 -16.17 49.85
CA GLN A 525 21.64 -15.58 50.53
C GLN A 525 20.53 -15.34 49.50
N VAL A 526 19.33 -15.86 49.78
CA VAL A 526 18.12 -15.57 49.01
C VAL A 526 17.31 -14.52 49.75
N ALA A 527 16.87 -13.49 49.04
CA ALA A 527 16.09 -12.39 49.59
C ALA A 527 14.64 -12.83 49.93
N PRO A 528 13.97 -12.16 50.89
CA PRO A 528 12.54 -12.32 51.09
C PRO A 528 11.75 -11.91 49.84
N GLY A 529 10.91 -12.80 49.32
CA GLY A 529 9.99 -12.52 48.21
C GLY A 529 10.52 -12.80 46.80
N SER A 530 11.76 -13.28 46.63
CA SER A 530 12.26 -13.67 45.30
C SER A 530 11.41 -14.79 44.69
N THR A 531 10.99 -14.63 43.44
CA THR A 531 10.07 -15.56 42.75
C THR A 531 10.79 -16.78 42.17
N ALA A 532 12.06 -16.62 41.80
CA ALA A 532 12.95 -17.73 41.45
C ALA A 532 14.38 -17.49 41.93
N LEU A 533 15.07 -18.57 42.29
CA LEU A 533 16.52 -18.60 42.50
C LEU A 533 17.15 -19.23 41.26
N THR A 534 17.99 -18.48 40.55
CA THR A 534 18.79 -19.02 39.44
C THR A 534 20.27 -19.02 39.78
N LEU A 535 20.97 -20.09 39.43
CA LEU A 535 22.41 -20.19 39.61
C LEU A 535 23.08 -21.07 38.56
N GLN A 536 24.36 -20.79 38.32
CA GLN A 536 25.25 -21.56 37.45
C GLN A 536 26.43 -22.06 38.26
N ALA A 537 26.63 -23.37 38.32
CA ALA A 537 27.78 -23.99 38.96
C ALA A 537 28.82 -24.41 37.91
N GLN A 538 30.03 -23.86 38.00
CA GLN A 538 31.16 -24.22 37.15
C GLN A 538 31.84 -25.49 37.68
N GLY A 539 32.13 -26.44 36.80
CA GLY A 539 32.93 -27.63 37.10
C GLY A 539 34.35 -27.56 36.51
N LYS A 540 35.24 -28.43 37.02
CA LYS A 540 36.65 -28.46 36.62
C LYS A 540 36.94 -29.17 35.28
N PHE A 541 36.27 -30.29 35.04
CA PHE A 541 36.54 -31.21 33.92
C PHE A 541 35.26 -31.78 33.27
N ALA A 542 34.09 -31.45 33.82
CA ALA A 542 32.76 -31.88 33.40
C ALA A 542 31.72 -31.04 34.16
N ALA A 543 30.50 -30.97 33.63
CA ALA A 543 29.32 -30.42 34.31
C ALA A 543 29.14 -31.05 35.71
N PRO A 544 29.18 -30.26 36.81
CA PRO A 544 29.19 -30.81 38.16
C PRO A 544 27.79 -31.25 38.60
N GLY A 545 27.63 -32.53 38.94
CA GLY A 545 26.51 -32.98 39.76
C GLY A 545 26.53 -32.25 41.10
N LEU A 546 25.37 -31.76 41.55
CA LEU A 546 25.26 -30.89 42.71
C LEU A 546 23.94 -31.06 43.46
N VAL A 547 23.96 -30.68 44.74
CA VAL A 547 22.82 -30.68 45.65
C VAL A 547 22.72 -29.31 46.34
N LEU A 548 21.60 -28.64 46.14
CA LEU A 548 21.20 -27.47 46.91
C LEU A 548 20.46 -27.91 48.17
N ILE A 549 20.69 -27.18 49.26
CA ILE A 549 20.03 -27.36 50.55
C ILE A 549 19.46 -26.00 50.95
N SER A 550 18.13 -25.92 51.07
CA SER A 550 17.42 -24.70 51.50
C SER A 550 17.57 -24.43 53.00
N PRO A 551 17.19 -23.24 53.49
CA PRO A 551 17.24 -22.90 54.92
C PRO A 551 16.48 -23.88 55.83
N ASN A 552 15.35 -24.45 55.38
CA ASN A 552 14.62 -25.47 56.14
C ASN A 552 15.17 -26.91 55.96
N GLY A 553 16.26 -27.11 55.21
CA GLY A 553 16.87 -28.42 54.97
C GLY A 553 16.33 -29.21 53.78
N THR A 554 15.39 -28.67 52.98
CA THR A 554 14.91 -29.31 51.75
C THR A 554 16.05 -29.45 50.74
N ARG A 555 16.12 -30.57 50.02
CA ARG A 555 17.23 -30.92 49.13
C ARG A 555 16.79 -30.99 47.68
N TYR A 556 17.48 -30.27 46.82
CA TYR A 556 17.27 -30.28 45.37
C TYR A 556 18.54 -30.81 44.71
N ALA A 557 18.44 -31.89 43.95
CA ALA A 557 19.58 -32.58 43.35
C ALA A 557 19.48 -32.59 41.83
N SER A 558 20.62 -32.33 41.19
CA SER A 558 20.78 -32.48 39.74
C SER A 558 20.52 -33.92 39.30
N PRO A 559 19.91 -34.16 38.12
CA PRO A 559 19.72 -35.50 37.59
C PRO A 559 21.05 -36.19 37.27
N ARG A 560 21.02 -37.47 36.93
CA ARG A 560 22.15 -38.13 36.24
C ARG A 560 22.25 -37.68 34.78
N ASP A 561 21.09 -37.52 34.14
CA ASP A 561 20.91 -37.12 32.75
C ASP A 561 21.34 -35.66 32.50
N ALA A 562 21.22 -35.21 31.25
CA ALA A 562 21.64 -33.87 30.80
C ALA A 562 20.75 -32.75 31.34
N ALA A 563 19.44 -33.00 31.51
CA ALA A 563 18.50 -32.03 32.04
C ALA A 563 17.39 -32.71 32.86
N LYS A 564 16.69 -31.91 33.68
CA LYS A 564 15.52 -32.29 34.46
C LYS A 564 14.66 -31.05 34.65
N ILE A 565 13.37 -31.20 34.43
CA ILE A 565 12.36 -30.18 34.73
C ILE A 565 11.34 -30.83 35.66
N VAL A 566 11.04 -30.17 36.79
CA VAL A 566 9.90 -30.47 37.64
C VAL A 566 9.11 -29.18 37.78
N GLU A 567 7.94 -29.19 37.16
CA GLU A 567 6.97 -28.10 37.11
C GLU A 567 6.75 -27.47 38.49
N ASN A 568 6.69 -26.14 38.53
CA ASN A 568 6.51 -25.34 39.75
C ASN A 568 7.52 -25.62 40.90
N ARG A 569 8.66 -26.26 40.64
CA ARG A 569 9.62 -26.64 41.70
C ARG A 569 11.10 -26.46 41.34
N ASP A 570 11.63 -27.23 40.40
CA ASP A 570 13.07 -27.23 40.11
C ASP A 570 13.43 -27.65 38.68
N MET A 571 14.33 -26.90 38.07
CA MET A 571 14.97 -27.22 36.80
C MET A 571 16.49 -27.30 36.98
N PHE A 572 17.11 -28.26 36.29
CA PHE A 572 18.55 -28.43 36.19
C PHE A 572 18.92 -28.72 34.73
N ALA A 573 19.96 -28.07 34.21
CA ALA A 573 20.59 -28.42 32.94
C ALA A 573 22.12 -28.50 33.10
N LYS A 574 22.75 -29.39 32.35
CA LYS A 574 24.20 -29.58 32.32
C LYS A 574 24.73 -29.20 30.96
N ASP A 575 25.81 -28.44 30.93
CA ASP A 575 26.60 -28.16 29.73
C ASP A 575 27.92 -28.94 29.81
N PRO A 576 28.08 -30.03 29.04
CA PRO A 576 29.33 -30.80 29.01
C PRO A 576 30.50 -30.07 28.36
N GLN A 577 30.28 -29.04 27.53
CA GLN A 577 31.33 -28.30 26.83
C GLN A 577 31.90 -27.19 27.70
N ASN A 578 31.03 -26.38 28.31
CA ASN A 578 31.44 -25.33 29.24
C ASN A 578 31.72 -25.86 30.66
N HIS A 579 31.49 -27.15 30.90
CA HIS A 579 31.54 -27.81 32.20
C HIS A 579 30.63 -27.15 33.26
N THR A 580 29.51 -26.53 32.87
CA THR A 580 28.58 -25.87 33.81
C THR A 580 27.37 -26.74 34.16
N THR A 581 26.69 -26.39 35.24
CA THR A 581 25.37 -26.90 35.57
C THR A 581 24.51 -25.75 36.07
N ASP A 582 23.51 -25.43 35.27
CA ASP A 582 22.56 -24.35 35.48
C ASP A 582 21.33 -24.88 36.22
N VAL A 583 20.82 -24.08 37.14
CA VAL A 583 19.78 -24.47 38.08
C VAL A 583 18.80 -23.32 38.26
N MET A 584 17.51 -23.66 38.31
CA MET A 584 16.43 -22.76 38.67
C MET A 584 15.54 -23.43 39.71
N ILE A 585 15.28 -22.74 40.83
CA ILE A 585 14.34 -23.17 41.87
C ILE A 585 13.19 -22.16 41.92
N ALA A 586 11.96 -22.65 41.79
CA ALA A 586 10.75 -21.84 41.90
C ALA A 586 10.44 -21.54 43.38
N ASN A 587 9.93 -20.33 43.67
CA ASN A 587 9.51 -19.88 45.00
C ASN A 587 10.53 -20.22 46.11
N PRO A 588 11.82 -19.84 45.95
CA PRO A 588 12.86 -20.21 46.88
C PRO A 588 12.62 -19.61 48.27
N GLN A 589 12.86 -20.41 49.31
CA GLN A 589 12.82 -19.92 50.69
C GLN A 589 13.87 -18.85 50.94
N ALA A 590 13.45 -17.72 51.51
CA ALA A 590 14.35 -16.68 51.98
C ALA A 590 15.35 -17.20 53.02
N GLY A 591 16.61 -16.75 52.97
CA GLY A 591 17.65 -17.13 53.92
C GLY A 591 18.88 -17.76 53.27
N LEU A 592 19.70 -18.42 54.09
CA LEU A 592 20.99 -18.99 53.69
C LEU A 592 20.85 -20.38 53.06
N TRP A 593 21.04 -20.47 51.75
CA TRP A 593 21.14 -21.73 51.02
C TRP A 593 22.57 -22.26 51.01
N ARG A 594 22.73 -23.58 50.92
CA ARG A 594 24.03 -24.26 50.81
C ARG A 594 24.09 -25.15 49.57
N ILE A 595 25.18 -25.06 48.83
CA ILE A 595 25.44 -25.85 47.62
C ILE A 595 26.57 -26.82 47.90
N ARG A 596 26.38 -28.08 47.52
CA ARG A 596 27.39 -29.14 47.64
C ARG A 596 27.54 -29.84 46.30
N ALA A 597 28.78 -30.18 45.92
CA ALA A 597 29.01 -31.13 44.85
C ALA A 597 28.45 -32.52 45.25
N ASP A 598 27.86 -33.22 44.29
CA ASP A 598 27.52 -34.64 44.43
C ASP A 598 28.78 -35.52 44.26
N ARG A 599 28.68 -36.81 44.62
CA ARG A 599 29.81 -37.75 44.60
C ARG A 599 30.47 -37.82 43.21
N GLY A 600 31.78 -37.63 43.17
CA GLY A 600 32.58 -37.64 41.94
C GLY A 600 32.59 -36.31 41.17
N SER A 601 31.80 -35.31 41.57
CA SER A 601 31.79 -33.98 40.95
C SER A 601 32.70 -33.00 41.70
N THR A 602 33.20 -31.99 41.01
CA THR A 602 33.99 -30.89 41.60
C THR A 602 33.46 -29.57 41.07
N ILE A 603 32.90 -28.74 41.96
CA ILE A 603 32.52 -27.37 41.66
C ILE A 603 33.74 -26.47 41.88
N THR A 604 34.01 -25.58 40.94
CA THR A 604 35.12 -24.61 40.95
C THR A 604 34.65 -23.16 41.06
N GLY A 605 33.36 -22.91 40.90
CA GLY A 605 32.73 -21.60 41.11
C GLY A 605 31.20 -21.71 41.05
N VAL A 606 30.51 -20.72 41.61
CA VAL A 606 29.06 -20.55 41.50
C VAL A 606 28.77 -19.09 41.16
N ARG A 607 27.86 -18.86 40.22
CA ARG A 607 27.26 -17.55 39.91
C ARG A 607 25.77 -17.62 40.25
N GLN A 608 25.21 -16.53 40.76
CA GLN A 608 23.79 -16.38 41.07
C GLN A 608 23.21 -15.27 40.21
N ALA A 609 21.98 -15.46 39.72
CA ALA A 609 21.14 -14.35 39.28
C ALA A 609 19.84 -14.36 40.10
N SER A 610 19.46 -13.19 40.61
CA SER A 610 18.18 -12.99 41.30
C SER A 610 17.10 -12.72 40.26
N VAL A 611 15.98 -13.43 40.37
CA VAL A 611 14.76 -13.08 39.64
C VAL A 611 13.86 -12.35 40.64
N ASP A 612 13.99 -11.03 40.65
CA ASP A 612 13.16 -10.13 41.43
C ASP A 612 12.12 -9.45 40.53
N PRO A 613 10.89 -9.19 41.01
CA PRO A 613 9.79 -8.71 40.17
C PRO A 613 10.05 -7.31 39.62
N THR A 614 9.65 -7.10 38.37
CA THR A 614 9.86 -5.87 37.59
C THR A 614 9.39 -4.63 38.38
N PRO A 615 10.24 -3.61 38.58
CA PRO A 615 9.87 -2.41 39.32
C PRO A 615 8.77 -1.63 38.58
N THR A 616 7.65 -1.39 39.26
CA THR A 616 6.54 -0.61 38.69
C THR A 616 6.91 0.87 38.57
N VAL A 617 6.92 1.38 37.35
CA VAL A 617 7.16 2.80 37.03
C VAL A 617 6.12 3.31 36.03
N ASP A 618 5.64 4.51 36.27
CA ASP A 618 4.57 5.14 35.50
C ASP A 618 4.85 6.63 35.32
N ALA A 619 4.81 7.12 34.07
CA ALA A 619 5.11 8.52 33.76
C ALA A 619 4.12 9.14 32.75
N GLY A 620 4.31 10.43 32.47
CA GLY A 620 3.55 11.16 31.47
C GLY A 620 4.07 12.59 31.30
N VAL A 621 3.84 13.16 30.12
CA VAL A 621 4.45 14.43 29.72
C VAL A 621 3.44 15.58 29.74
N GLY A 622 3.88 16.72 30.26
CA GLY A 622 3.26 18.02 30.15
C GLY A 622 4.15 19.05 29.45
N GLY A 623 3.66 20.28 29.33
CA GLY A 623 4.36 21.37 28.65
C GLY A 623 4.20 21.36 27.12
N SER A 624 4.80 22.33 26.45
CA SER A 624 4.64 22.59 25.02
C SER A 624 5.93 23.10 24.35
N GLY A 625 6.08 22.80 23.05
CA GLY A 625 7.29 23.14 22.30
C GLY A 625 8.54 22.52 22.94
N ASP A 626 9.55 23.36 23.17
CA ASP A 626 10.87 22.99 23.70
C ASP A 626 10.91 22.90 25.25
N HIS A 627 9.79 23.17 25.92
CA HIS A 627 9.68 23.17 27.39
C HIS A 627 8.71 22.08 27.83
N ARG A 628 9.25 20.90 28.16
CA ARG A 628 8.47 19.72 28.58
C ARG A 628 8.76 19.34 30.02
N ILE A 629 7.78 18.66 30.63
CA ILE A 629 7.84 18.18 32.01
C ILE A 629 7.41 16.71 32.00
N LEU A 630 8.31 15.81 32.38
CA LEU A 630 8.01 14.41 32.64
C LEU A 630 7.65 14.27 34.11
N GLY A 631 6.36 14.10 34.42
CA GLY A 631 5.90 13.73 35.75
C GLY A 631 5.83 12.21 35.89
N TYR A 632 6.36 11.65 36.98
CA TYR A 632 6.44 10.19 37.17
C TYR A 632 6.22 9.73 38.61
N THR A 633 5.79 8.47 38.72
CA THR A 633 5.62 7.72 39.95
C THR A 633 6.34 6.38 39.83
N PHE A 634 7.03 5.94 40.88
CA PHE A 634 7.77 4.67 40.89
C PHE A 634 7.80 4.05 42.28
N GLN A 635 7.91 2.71 42.34
CA GLN A 635 8.18 2.02 43.59
C GLN A 635 9.70 1.88 43.79
N PRO A 636 10.30 2.40 44.88
CA PRO A 636 11.73 2.27 45.13
C PRO A 636 12.09 0.83 45.52
N GLN A 637 13.05 0.23 44.83
CA GLN A 637 13.64 -1.07 45.18
C GLN A 637 15.11 -0.89 45.61
N PRO A 638 15.60 -1.52 46.69
CA PRO A 638 16.94 -1.22 47.26
C PRO A 638 18.15 -1.49 46.37
N GLN A 639 18.02 -2.27 45.30
CA GLN A 639 19.12 -2.66 44.39
C GLN A 639 18.93 -2.18 42.94
N HIS A 640 17.83 -1.47 42.64
CA HIS A 640 17.50 -1.03 41.29
C HIS A 640 17.59 0.49 41.13
N SER A 641 18.00 0.94 39.94
CA SER A 641 18.03 2.34 39.53
C SER A 641 17.33 2.50 38.18
N THR A 642 16.29 3.33 38.14
CA THR A 642 15.52 3.62 36.92
C THR A 642 15.92 4.97 36.34
N ARG A 643 16.23 5.02 35.05
CA ARG A 643 16.49 6.25 34.28
C ARG A 643 15.45 6.41 33.17
N PHE A 644 15.09 7.65 32.86
CA PHE A 644 14.18 7.96 31.76
C PHE A 644 14.98 8.38 30.53
N VAL A 645 14.64 7.81 29.38
CA VAL A 645 15.32 8.04 28.10
C VAL A 645 14.26 8.29 27.02
N GLU A 646 14.35 9.41 26.33
CA GLU A 646 13.70 9.61 25.05
C GLU A 646 14.49 8.81 24.00
N ASP A 647 13.84 7.89 23.29
CA ASP A 647 14.51 6.93 22.40
C ASP A 647 13.63 6.61 21.17
N GLY A 648 14.26 6.53 20.01
CA GLY A 648 13.63 6.21 18.73
C GLY A 648 14.64 6.22 17.56
N PRO A 649 14.23 5.82 16.34
CA PRO A 649 15.16 5.54 15.24
C PRO A 649 16.04 6.71 14.75
N LYS A 650 15.76 7.94 15.20
CA LYS A 650 16.44 9.19 14.80
C LYS A 650 16.65 10.17 15.96
N TYR A 651 16.47 9.73 17.21
CA TYR A 651 16.64 10.57 18.40
C TYR A 651 16.95 9.70 19.63
N GLU A 652 17.92 10.09 20.45
CA GLU A 652 18.17 9.47 21.75
C GLU A 652 18.64 10.54 22.75
N GLN A 653 18.05 10.59 23.94
CA GLN A 653 18.44 11.51 25.02
C GLN A 653 18.06 10.94 26.39
N GLU A 654 19.03 10.84 27.31
CA GLU A 654 18.72 10.60 28.72
C GLU A 654 18.13 11.86 29.36
N LEU A 655 16.95 11.72 29.95
CA LEU A 655 16.21 12.79 30.61
C LEU A 655 16.59 12.90 32.11
N GLY A 656 16.96 11.77 32.72
CA GLY A 656 17.50 11.70 34.09
C GLY A 656 17.02 10.50 34.91
N THR A 657 17.56 10.34 36.10
CA THR A 657 17.25 9.23 37.03
C THR A 657 15.98 9.50 37.85
N ALA A 658 15.17 8.46 38.07
CA ALA A 658 13.98 8.48 38.90
C ALA A 658 14.33 8.80 40.36
N THR A 659 13.96 10.00 40.80
CA THR A 659 14.13 10.49 42.17
C THR A 659 12.84 11.19 42.61
N GLY A 660 12.57 11.31 43.91
CA GLY A 660 11.29 11.90 44.31
C GLY A 660 10.95 11.85 45.79
N GLY A 661 9.91 12.59 46.18
CA GLY A 661 9.30 12.52 47.51
C GLY A 661 8.34 11.32 47.62
N ARG A 662 7.73 11.11 48.80
CA ARG A 662 6.56 10.22 48.91
C ARG A 662 5.38 10.84 48.16
N CYS A 663 4.62 10.04 47.42
CA CYS A 663 3.40 10.51 46.76
C CYS A 663 2.35 10.98 47.79
N ARG A 664 1.63 12.07 47.47
CA ARG A 664 0.60 12.65 48.32
C ARG A 664 -0.71 11.86 48.19
N LEU A 665 -1.30 11.40 49.30
CA LEU A 665 -2.64 10.79 49.37
C LEU A 665 -2.86 9.37 48.77
N VAL A 666 -1.82 8.55 48.60
CA VAL A 666 -2.03 7.12 48.29
C VAL A 666 -2.66 6.41 49.50
N LYS A 667 -3.77 5.69 49.29
CA LYS A 667 -4.47 4.93 50.35
C LYS A 667 -3.64 3.68 50.68
N TYR A 668 -3.11 3.61 51.90
CA TYR A 668 -2.15 2.57 52.29
C TYR A 668 -2.77 1.17 52.33
N ILE A 669 -2.30 0.29 51.45
CA ILE A 669 -2.58 -1.16 51.45
C ILE A 669 -1.28 -1.98 51.43
N HIS A 670 -0.18 -1.42 50.90
CA HIS A 670 1.15 -2.04 50.82
C HIS A 670 2.17 -1.34 51.78
N PRO A 671 3.14 -2.05 52.40
CA PRO A 671 4.10 -1.45 53.35
C PRO A 671 5.04 -0.40 52.73
N ASP A 672 5.42 -0.56 51.46
CA ASP A 672 6.28 0.39 50.75
C ASP A 672 5.44 1.35 49.88
N PRO A 673 5.32 2.64 50.24
CA PRO A 673 4.57 3.60 49.44
C PRO A 673 5.37 4.10 48.22
N PRO A 674 4.70 4.35 47.08
CA PRO A 674 5.37 4.86 45.89
C PRO A 674 5.92 6.28 46.07
N ARG A 675 6.93 6.60 45.26
CA ARG A 675 7.60 7.91 45.20
C ARG A 675 7.22 8.64 43.92
N CYS A 676 7.07 9.96 44.03
CA CYS A 676 6.65 10.84 42.95
C CYS A 676 7.74 11.89 42.67
N GLY A 677 8.01 12.15 41.39
CA GLY A 677 9.04 13.08 40.93
C GLY A 677 8.68 13.73 39.58
N GLU A 678 9.45 14.75 39.22
CA GLU A 678 9.31 15.50 37.97
C GLU A 678 10.69 15.77 37.36
N ILE A 679 10.80 15.72 36.04
CA ILE A 679 11.99 16.09 35.26
C ILE A 679 11.57 17.13 34.21
N HIS A 680 12.22 18.29 34.21
CA HIS A 680 12.09 19.27 33.13
C HIS A 680 13.08 18.93 32.01
N PHE A 681 12.63 18.92 30.77
CA PHE A 681 13.48 18.59 29.62
C PHE A 681 13.11 19.39 28.37
N THR A 682 14.08 19.48 27.47
CA THR A 682 13.90 19.92 26.08
C THR A 682 14.04 18.69 25.19
N PRO A 683 13.17 18.52 24.16
CA PRO A 683 13.26 17.43 23.19
C PRO A 683 14.65 17.34 22.52
N ALA A 684 15.10 16.13 22.23
CA ALA A 684 16.29 15.91 21.41
C ALA A 684 16.12 16.50 19.99
N PRO A 685 17.20 16.83 19.27
CA PRO A 685 17.14 17.02 17.82
C PRO A 685 16.50 15.80 17.12
N GLY A 686 15.87 16.01 15.96
CA GLY A 686 15.20 14.95 15.21
C GLY A 686 13.76 15.29 14.76
N PRO A 687 13.10 14.36 14.05
CA PRO A 687 11.84 14.62 13.36
C PRO A 687 10.68 15.02 14.29
N ALA A 688 9.72 15.72 13.70
CA ALA A 688 8.45 16.12 14.32
C ALA A 688 7.55 14.91 14.63
N GLY A 689 6.62 15.09 15.57
CA GLY A 689 5.53 14.14 15.82
C GLY A 689 5.68 13.37 17.13
N VAL A 690 4.98 12.24 17.24
CA VAL A 690 4.91 11.45 18.48
C VAL A 690 6.27 10.84 18.80
N ARG A 691 6.82 11.22 19.96
CA ARG A 691 8.04 10.64 20.53
C ARG A 691 7.74 9.82 21.77
N GLN A 692 8.66 8.90 22.07
CA GLN A 692 8.53 7.86 23.09
C GLN A 692 9.56 8.06 24.20
N ILE A 693 9.12 7.92 25.45
CA ILE A 693 9.98 7.96 26.63
C ILE A 693 9.90 6.61 27.34
N TYR A 694 11.05 5.98 27.47
CA TYR A 694 11.25 4.71 28.14
C TYR A 694 11.80 4.93 29.55
N ALA A 695 11.31 4.14 30.50
CA ALA A 695 11.98 3.92 31.77
C ALA A 695 12.88 2.68 31.62
N ILE A 696 14.19 2.88 31.75
CA ILE A 696 15.19 1.82 31.73
C ILE A 696 15.61 1.57 33.16
N THR A 697 15.31 0.40 33.70
CA THR A 697 15.73 0.02 35.05
C THR A 697 16.95 -0.88 35.00
N THR A 698 17.89 -0.63 35.90
CA THR A 698 19.15 -1.36 36.02
C THR A 698 19.35 -1.91 37.43
N MET A 699 20.00 -3.06 37.54
CA MET A 699 20.50 -3.64 38.79
C MET A 699 22.00 -3.88 38.62
N ASN A 700 22.82 -3.36 39.54
CA ASN A 700 24.29 -3.43 39.46
C ASN A 700 24.92 -2.94 38.13
N GLY A 701 24.19 -2.14 37.34
CA GLY A 701 24.61 -1.63 36.03
C GLY A 701 24.11 -2.41 34.82
N GLU A 702 23.49 -3.58 35.01
CA GLU A 702 22.85 -4.35 33.93
C GLU A 702 21.37 -3.94 33.79
N ILE A 703 20.86 -3.86 32.56
CA ILE A 703 19.46 -3.50 32.30
C ILE A 703 18.56 -4.69 32.68
N THR A 704 17.66 -4.48 33.64
CA THR A 704 16.67 -5.45 34.08
C THR A 704 15.30 -5.23 33.44
N ASP A 705 15.00 -4.01 32.98
CA ASP A 705 13.72 -3.68 32.33
C ASP A 705 13.84 -2.45 31.40
N LYS A 706 12.98 -2.38 30.37
CA LYS A 706 12.79 -1.23 29.48
C LYS A 706 11.31 -1.07 29.15
N GLN A 707 10.61 -0.24 29.92
CA GLN A 707 9.17 0.01 29.79
C GLN A 707 8.90 1.32 29.05
N LEU A 708 8.01 1.32 28.03
CA LEU A 708 7.46 2.57 27.48
C LEU A 708 6.52 3.19 28.51
N VAL A 709 6.87 4.37 29.06
CA VAL A 709 6.12 4.99 30.17
C VAL A 709 5.34 6.23 29.76
N ALA A 710 5.74 6.92 28.68
CA ALA A 710 5.05 8.11 28.18
C ALA A 710 5.28 8.34 26.68
N THR A 711 4.37 9.09 26.06
CA THR A 711 4.51 9.63 24.70
C THR A 711 4.14 11.11 24.67
N TYR A 712 4.70 11.87 23.74
CA TYR A 712 4.34 13.28 23.54
C TYR A 712 4.63 13.75 22.11
N ASP A 713 3.92 14.78 21.64
CA ASP A 713 4.19 15.39 20.33
C ASP A 713 5.35 16.39 20.42
N ALA A 714 6.48 16.06 19.78
CA ALA A 714 7.61 16.95 19.61
C ALA A 714 7.37 17.94 18.44
N PRO A 715 7.83 19.21 18.57
CA PRO A 715 7.74 20.18 17.48
C PRO A 715 8.62 19.76 16.29
N ALA A 716 8.35 20.31 15.12
CA ALA A 716 9.23 20.13 13.97
C ALA A 716 10.53 20.89 14.17
N GLU A 717 11.67 20.20 14.06
CA GLU A 717 12.97 20.85 14.05
C GLU A 717 13.10 21.72 12.78
N PRO A 718 13.44 23.01 12.91
CA PRO A 718 13.49 23.95 11.79
C PRO A 718 14.50 23.51 10.71
N GLU A 719 14.15 23.75 9.44
CA GLU A 719 15.09 23.64 8.32
C GLU A 719 16.32 24.56 8.55
N PRO A 720 17.52 24.17 8.09
CA PRO A 720 18.67 25.07 8.07
C PRO A 720 18.35 26.36 7.32
N SER A 721 18.76 27.50 7.90
CA SER A 721 18.49 28.80 7.31
C SER A 721 19.14 28.95 5.93
N MET A 722 18.41 29.53 4.98
CA MET A 722 18.97 29.97 3.70
C MET A 722 20.20 30.85 3.91
N VAL A 723 21.26 30.61 3.14
CA VAL A 723 22.44 31.48 3.09
C VAL A 723 22.00 32.92 2.77
N PRO A 724 22.36 33.95 3.58
CA PRO A 724 21.84 35.31 3.37
C PRO A 724 22.33 35.95 2.06
N GLU A 725 23.63 35.84 1.79
CA GLU A 725 24.30 36.42 0.62
C GLU A 725 25.28 35.40 0.03
N LEU A 726 25.27 35.28 -1.30
CA LEU A 726 26.19 34.45 -2.09
C LEU A 726 26.81 35.35 -3.17
N LEU A 727 28.12 35.27 -3.31
CA LEU A 727 28.92 36.03 -4.27
C LEU A 727 29.84 35.07 -5.02
N VAL A 728 29.84 35.17 -6.35
CA VAL A 728 30.71 34.39 -7.24
C VAL A 728 31.52 35.38 -8.07
N GLN A 729 32.85 35.29 -8.01
CA GLN A 729 33.78 36.19 -8.69
C GLN A 729 34.81 35.40 -9.49
N ARG A 730 35.17 35.90 -10.69
CA ARG A 730 36.31 35.36 -11.44
C ARG A 730 37.62 35.68 -10.75
N VAL A 731 38.56 34.75 -10.82
CA VAL A 731 39.97 34.90 -10.45
C VAL A 731 40.84 34.37 -11.60
N PRO A 732 42.15 34.70 -11.68
CA PRO A 732 42.96 34.42 -12.88
C PRO A 732 43.02 32.96 -13.34
N ASP A 733 42.80 32.00 -12.44
CA ASP A 733 42.77 30.56 -12.72
C ASP A 733 41.49 29.89 -12.19
N GLY A 734 40.35 30.59 -12.17
CA GLY A 734 39.11 29.98 -11.71
C GLY A 734 37.99 30.92 -11.27
N ILE A 735 37.16 30.42 -10.36
CA ILE A 735 36.12 31.20 -9.68
C ILE A 735 36.26 31.08 -8.16
N THR A 736 36.04 32.19 -7.46
CA THR A 736 35.89 32.21 -6.00
C THR A 736 34.42 32.32 -5.66
N ILE A 737 33.95 31.42 -4.80
CA ILE A 737 32.61 31.40 -4.24
C ILE A 737 32.73 31.83 -2.78
N SER A 738 32.00 32.85 -2.37
CA SER A 738 31.99 33.35 -0.99
C SER A 738 30.58 33.71 -0.55
N PHE A 739 30.30 33.55 0.74
CA PHE A 739 28.96 33.76 1.28
C PHE A 739 29.01 34.29 2.72
N LYS A 740 27.86 34.74 3.23
CA LYS A 740 27.71 35.12 4.64
C LYS A 740 27.23 33.94 5.49
N PRO A 741 27.68 33.81 6.75
CA PRO A 741 27.16 32.83 7.70
C PRO A 741 25.65 32.97 7.92
N SER A 742 25.03 31.90 8.42
CA SER A 742 23.68 31.93 8.96
C SER A 742 23.51 32.99 10.05
N GLY A 743 22.44 33.78 9.92
CA GLY A 743 21.96 34.71 10.96
C GLY A 743 20.82 34.15 11.80
N ALA A 744 20.60 32.82 11.83
CA ALA A 744 19.45 32.23 12.50
C ALA A 744 19.48 32.46 14.04
N PRO A 745 18.35 32.86 14.66
CA PRO A 745 18.31 33.18 16.08
C PRO A 745 18.32 31.93 16.98
N ILE A 746 17.88 30.78 16.46
CA ILE A 746 17.84 29.49 17.15
C ILE A 746 18.95 28.60 16.61
N GLN A 747 19.63 27.87 17.50
CA GLN A 747 20.86 27.14 17.17
C GLN A 747 20.60 25.96 16.21
N THR A 748 19.46 25.27 16.34
CA THR A 748 19.04 24.15 15.46
C THR A 748 18.73 24.56 14.02
N ALA A 749 18.48 25.85 13.76
CA ALA A 749 18.29 26.37 12.40
C ALA A 749 19.61 26.88 11.76
N LYS A 750 20.76 26.76 12.45
CA LYS A 750 22.06 27.08 11.87
C LYS A 750 22.63 25.84 11.17
N PRO A 751 23.13 25.97 9.93
CA PRO A 751 23.78 24.85 9.24
C PRO A 751 25.01 24.35 10.00
N ILE A 752 25.25 23.04 9.99
CA ILE A 752 26.51 22.43 10.45
C ILE A 752 27.57 22.40 9.35
N ASP A 753 27.13 22.33 8.10
CA ASP A 753 27.91 22.35 6.86
C ASP A 753 27.15 23.12 5.77
N TYR A 754 27.80 23.38 4.65
CA TYR A 754 27.21 23.96 3.44
C TYR A 754 27.51 23.08 2.23
N ASN A 755 26.47 22.66 1.52
CA ASN A 755 26.60 21.94 0.27
C ASN A 755 26.56 22.93 -0.91
N ILE A 756 27.52 22.83 -1.84
CA ILE A 756 27.67 23.72 -2.99
C ILE A 756 27.70 22.92 -4.30
N ASP A 757 26.66 23.08 -5.13
CA ASP A 757 26.67 22.57 -6.52
C ASP A 757 27.23 23.65 -7.45
N VAL A 758 28.14 23.26 -8.35
CA VAL A 758 28.72 24.15 -9.38
C VAL A 758 28.60 23.51 -10.75
N ASN A 759 27.66 24.01 -11.56
CA ASN A 759 27.44 23.56 -12.94
C ASN A 759 28.12 24.54 -13.91
N LEU A 760 29.12 24.07 -14.63
CA LEU A 760 29.92 24.86 -15.56
C LEU A 760 29.42 24.70 -17.00
N THR A 761 29.48 25.76 -17.80
CA THR A 761 29.02 25.73 -19.21
C THR A 761 29.92 24.91 -20.14
N ASP A 762 31.03 24.37 -19.64
CA ASP A 762 31.87 23.39 -20.34
C ASP A 762 31.44 21.93 -20.11
N GLY A 763 30.36 21.71 -19.35
CA GLY A 763 29.78 20.40 -19.07
C GLY A 763 30.28 19.74 -17.78
N ARG A 764 31.15 20.39 -17.01
CA ARG A 764 31.53 19.90 -15.67
C ARG A 764 30.46 20.25 -14.64
N GLU A 765 30.12 19.27 -13.82
CA GLU A 765 29.31 19.43 -12.61
C GLU A 765 30.19 19.06 -11.42
N LEU A 766 30.23 19.92 -10.40
CA LEU A 766 31.07 19.74 -9.20
C LEU A 766 30.21 19.89 -7.95
N LEU A 767 30.55 19.13 -6.92
CA LEU A 767 29.89 19.12 -5.61
C LEU A 767 30.95 19.34 -4.53
N GLU A 768 30.79 20.39 -3.73
CA GLU A 768 31.72 20.77 -2.67
C GLU A 768 30.99 20.93 -1.34
N VAL A 769 31.56 20.36 -0.27
CA VAL A 769 31.00 20.46 1.09
C VAL A 769 31.96 21.24 1.98
N LEU A 770 31.47 22.32 2.60
CA LEU A 770 32.24 23.20 3.48
C LEU A 770 31.72 23.16 4.92
N PRO A 771 32.59 22.99 5.92
CA PRO A 771 32.24 23.16 7.32
C PRO A 771 31.54 24.48 7.61
N SER A 772 30.60 24.52 8.57
CA SER A 772 29.88 25.74 8.97
C SER A 772 30.75 26.93 9.41
N ARG A 773 32.04 26.70 9.69
CA ARG A 773 33.06 27.73 9.99
C ARG A 773 33.71 28.35 8.76
N ASP A 774 33.60 27.71 7.60
CA ASP A 774 34.25 28.10 6.35
C ASP A 774 33.21 28.70 5.38
N HIS A 775 33.52 29.86 4.82
CA HIS A 775 32.55 30.69 4.06
C HIS A 775 33.05 31.12 2.68
N LYS A 776 34.10 30.45 2.20
CA LYS A 776 34.79 30.78 0.96
C LYS A 776 35.50 29.55 0.41
N ILE A 777 35.34 29.30 -0.89
CA ILE A 777 36.08 28.29 -1.65
C ILE A 777 36.51 28.85 -3.00
N THR A 778 37.58 28.30 -3.58
CA THR A 778 38.04 28.64 -4.92
C THR A 778 38.06 27.38 -5.78
N ILE A 779 37.26 27.38 -6.84
CA ILE A 779 37.25 26.33 -7.85
C ILE A 779 38.27 26.73 -8.93
N THR A 780 39.37 25.98 -9.04
CA THR A 780 40.46 26.25 -9.99
C THR A 780 40.17 25.67 -11.38
N ASN A 781 41.00 25.98 -12.37
CA ASN A 781 40.87 25.50 -13.74
C ASN A 781 39.51 25.84 -14.38
N VAL A 782 38.97 27.04 -14.12
CA VAL A 782 37.75 27.56 -14.78
C VAL A 782 38.12 28.77 -15.63
N ALA A 783 38.18 28.58 -16.95
CA ALA A 783 38.55 29.63 -17.90
C ALA A 783 37.53 30.79 -17.91
N SER A 784 37.98 31.99 -18.29
CA SER A 784 37.10 33.18 -18.36
C SER A 784 35.93 33.02 -19.34
N THR A 785 36.10 32.20 -20.38
CA THR A 785 35.07 31.83 -21.36
C THR A 785 34.05 30.80 -20.86
N VAL A 786 34.24 30.22 -19.67
CA VAL A 786 33.32 29.26 -19.04
C VAL A 786 32.45 29.98 -18.02
N GLY A 787 31.13 29.88 -18.18
CA GLY A 787 30.15 30.35 -17.21
C GLY A 787 29.91 29.32 -16.10
N ALA A 788 29.34 29.76 -14.98
CA ALA A 788 29.04 28.91 -13.84
C ALA A 788 27.66 29.22 -13.26
N GLN A 789 26.86 28.20 -12.98
CA GLN A 789 25.72 28.27 -12.06
C GLN A 789 26.15 27.67 -10.73
N VAL A 790 26.18 28.48 -9.69
CA VAL A 790 26.51 28.06 -8.33
C VAL A 790 25.23 28.02 -7.49
N ARG A 791 25.01 26.92 -6.78
CA ARG A 791 23.93 26.73 -5.81
C ARG A 791 24.56 26.43 -4.45
N ILE A 792 23.98 26.96 -3.38
CA ILE A 792 24.40 26.67 -2.00
C ILE A 792 23.20 26.43 -1.10
N ALA A 793 23.23 25.36 -0.32
CA ALA A 793 22.29 25.06 0.75
C ALA A 793 23.04 24.87 2.07
N GLY A 794 22.41 25.24 3.18
CA GLY A 794 22.88 24.85 4.51
C GLY A 794 22.43 23.42 4.83
N MET A 795 23.29 22.61 5.44
CA MET A 795 23.04 21.23 5.83
C MET A 795 22.83 21.10 7.34
N ARG A 796 22.00 20.13 7.75
CA ARG A 796 21.91 19.60 9.13
C ARG A 796 22.59 18.23 9.20
N GLU A 797 22.81 17.73 10.41
CA GLU A 797 23.42 16.41 10.71
C GLU A 797 22.66 15.21 10.14
N ASP A 798 21.37 15.37 9.82
CA ASP A 798 20.53 14.34 9.18
C ASP A 798 20.43 14.52 7.65
N ASP A 799 21.41 15.18 7.03
CA ASP A 799 21.47 15.58 5.62
C ASP A 799 20.31 16.46 5.12
N THR A 800 19.48 17.00 6.01
CA THR A 800 18.40 17.92 5.62
C THR A 800 18.98 19.21 5.02
N GLN A 801 18.67 19.46 3.75
CA GLN A 801 19.01 20.70 3.07
C GLN A 801 18.01 21.81 3.40
N GLY A 802 18.54 22.93 3.88
CA GLY A 802 17.84 24.20 3.90
C GLY A 802 17.65 24.79 2.50
N ARG A 803 16.86 25.86 2.41
CA ARG A 803 16.55 26.51 1.11
C ARG A 803 17.83 26.97 0.38
N THR A 804 17.95 26.56 -0.88
CA THR A 804 19.09 26.87 -1.74
C THR A 804 19.12 28.34 -2.18
N ARG A 805 20.29 28.98 -2.12
CA ARG A 805 20.58 30.25 -2.83
C ARG A 805 21.37 29.94 -4.11
N ALA A 806 21.07 30.63 -5.21
CA ALA A 806 21.76 30.44 -6.48
C ALA A 806 22.30 31.75 -7.05
N VAL A 807 23.44 31.68 -7.75
CA VAL A 807 24.05 32.78 -8.53
C VAL A 807 24.52 32.22 -9.87
N ILE A 808 24.35 33.00 -10.95
CA ILE A 808 24.86 32.67 -12.28
C ILE A 808 25.96 33.67 -12.65
N LEU A 809 27.13 33.16 -13.00
CA LEU A 809 28.26 33.89 -13.56
C LEU A 809 28.31 33.63 -15.07
N ALA A 810 28.06 34.65 -15.88
CA ALA A 810 28.11 34.54 -17.34
C ALA A 810 29.56 34.36 -17.85
N PRO A 811 29.77 33.66 -18.98
CA PRO A 811 31.02 33.70 -19.75
C PRO A 811 31.47 35.14 -20.01
N GLU A 812 32.78 35.41 -19.97
CA GLU A 812 33.31 36.62 -20.58
C GLU A 812 33.12 36.53 -22.10
N LYS A 813 32.54 37.59 -22.69
CA LYS A 813 32.48 37.70 -24.15
C LYS A 813 33.90 37.90 -24.66
N LEU A 814 34.32 37.05 -25.61
CA LEU A 814 35.50 37.31 -26.42
C LEU A 814 35.36 38.70 -27.05
N GLY A 815 36.13 39.66 -26.54
CA GLY A 815 36.26 40.97 -27.15
C GLY A 815 36.86 40.80 -28.54
N ALA A 816 36.27 41.44 -29.54
CA ALA A 816 36.85 41.49 -30.87
C ALA A 816 38.17 42.30 -30.79
N PHE A 817 39.29 41.58 -30.73
CA PHE A 817 40.61 42.18 -30.92
C PHE A 817 40.80 42.50 -32.40
N SER A 818 40.88 43.79 -32.70
CA SER A 818 41.48 44.36 -33.91
C SER A 818 42.99 44.52 -33.73
#